data_AF-W9RZJ0-F1
#
_entry.id   AF-W9RZJ0-F1
#
_cell.length_a   1.000
_cell.length_b   1.000
_cell.length_c   1.000
_cell.angle_alpha   90.00
_cell.angle_beta   90.00
_cell.angle_gamma   90.00
#
_symmetry.space_group_name_H-M   'P 1'
#
loop_
_entity.id
_entity.type
_entity.pdbx_description
1 polymer ?
#
loop_
_entity_poly.entity_id
_entity_poly.type
_entity_poly.pdbx_seq_one_letter_code
_entity_poly.pdbx_strand_id
1 'polypeptide(L)'
;MVLGPSSSRLVKASSVFVEKVQLRDEDKNRAFLFSSSEKPELSIETNWSVSSYLIIGPYSRKRFSLWLNRGSQINLRLEAQSSTLNQLEAVVVKGEQKYEILLPKLRTTLNLLTLNEPIKGTEVEYAIEEDDRYRLEIINSNSRSVITMLNVNVSSKKYDITKAKNNCSTTKGNLDDWYLELSFVARVVAYIAILGLIVLFIFLMLKYLGACDSVPESYVEQTAVQEITETHPILLEKKDGCSYGTTNHGEDEDSRDSSSSSEDLYDDHERGEQGVSDMSKAHPQIDLTMFLYLLYFLVLYAMTKHFLNKIQNLPQSPFPVLPIIGHLYLFKNPLHRCLSKLSDRYGPILFLQFGSRPVLLVSSPSAAEECLTKNDIIFANRPHLLAGKHLGNNYTNLTYASYGDHWRNLRRIATLEILSSHRVQMLSHIRADEVRSLIRQLLRSDQNQAVEMKPLFLELMLNNMLRMVAAKRYYGESVEDIEEAKKVHKIVTDGNLLGGTSNIGDFLPLPKWIFSGGDVKSLIELQKKRVSFMQSLIEERRKILTSHGSSISEEMKTKCMIDVLLYLQESDPESYSDDIIRGLMQTLITSGTDSSAGTMEWAMSLLLTNPEVLKEAQNELDHCVGHDRLVNESDLPKLSYLHCIIKETTRLYPAGPLIPHESSEECTVGGFRIPRGTILLINLWAIQQDPKLWDEPTRFKPKRFKQSEGVMRDGFKYMPFGSGRRGCPSENLAMRMLGLTLASLIQCFEWEVGSEKIDMTEKLGISLCKANSLQAKCRPRPIMANVLYRI
;
A
#
# COMPACT_ATOMS: atom_id res chain seq x y z
N MET A 1 -5.36 10.09 -33.64
CA MET A 1 -5.76 9.08 -32.64
C MET A 1 -4.55 8.77 -31.79
N VAL A 2 -4.57 9.01 -30.48
CA VAL A 2 -3.41 8.76 -29.61
C VAL A 2 -3.53 7.38 -28.99
N LEU A 3 -2.72 6.41 -29.43
CA LEU A 3 -2.56 5.16 -28.67
C LEU A 3 -1.67 5.45 -27.46
N GLY A 4 -2.30 5.57 -26.30
CA GLY A 4 -1.59 5.40 -25.04
C GLY A 4 -1.52 3.91 -24.69
N PRO A 5 -0.59 3.48 -23.81
CA PRO A 5 -0.56 2.10 -23.28
C PRO A 5 -1.81 1.69 -22.47
N SER A 6 -2.82 2.56 -22.39
CA SER A 6 -4.12 2.36 -21.75
C SER A 6 -5.19 3.31 -22.35
N SER A 7 -5.09 3.69 -23.62
CA SER A 7 -6.13 4.52 -24.27
C SER A 7 -7.34 3.68 -24.66
N SER A 8 -8.21 3.41 -23.69
CA SER A 8 -9.53 2.80 -23.91
C SER A 8 -10.54 3.79 -24.54
N ARG A 9 -10.16 4.48 -25.61
CA ARG A 9 -11.15 4.99 -26.59
C ARG A 9 -11.57 3.82 -27.49
N LEU A 10 -12.37 2.94 -26.90
CA LEU A 10 -13.09 1.87 -27.57
C LEU A 10 -14.06 2.48 -28.59
N VAL A 11 -13.64 2.59 -29.85
CA VAL A 11 -14.60 2.64 -30.94
C VAL A 11 -15.11 1.22 -31.14
N LYS A 12 -16.18 0.87 -30.42
CA LYS A 12 -16.89 -0.41 -30.59
C LYS A 12 -17.70 -0.37 -31.90
N ALA A 13 -17.01 -0.40 -33.02
CA ALA A 13 -17.60 -0.73 -34.30
C ALA A 13 -17.86 -2.24 -34.33
N SER A 14 -19.04 -2.65 -33.90
CA SER A 14 -19.47 -4.04 -33.93
C SER A 14 -19.64 -4.52 -35.38
N SER A 15 -18.80 -5.45 -35.83
CA SER A 15 -19.21 -6.40 -36.86
C SER A 15 -20.21 -7.37 -36.23
N VAL A 16 -21.44 -6.91 -36.10
CA VAL A 16 -22.58 -7.74 -35.77
C VAL A 16 -23.44 -7.77 -37.03
N PHE A 17 -24.11 -8.88 -37.27
CA PHE A 17 -25.27 -8.87 -38.16
C PHE A 17 -26.36 -8.05 -37.45
N VAL A 18 -26.27 -6.72 -37.56
CA VAL A 18 -27.11 -5.81 -36.79
C VAL A 18 -28.44 -5.64 -37.51
N GLU A 19 -29.42 -6.44 -37.12
CA GLU A 19 -30.83 -6.18 -37.42
C GLU A 19 -31.31 -4.87 -36.74
N LYS A 20 -30.66 -4.45 -35.65
CA LYS A 20 -31.05 -3.29 -34.83
C LYS A 20 -29.90 -2.68 -34.01
N VAL A 21 -29.45 -1.46 -34.36
CA VAL A 21 -28.52 -0.66 -33.51
C VAL A 21 -29.31 0.08 -32.44
N GLN A 22 -28.79 0.16 -31.21
CA GLN A 22 -29.31 1.05 -30.17
C GLN A 22 -28.17 1.89 -29.58
N LEU A 23 -28.29 3.22 -29.66
CA LEU A 23 -27.44 4.18 -28.96
C LEU A 23 -28.15 4.66 -27.68
N ARG A 24 -27.39 4.81 -26.59
CA ARG A 24 -27.81 5.57 -25.40
C ARG A 24 -26.92 6.80 -25.27
N ASP A 25 -27.55 7.94 -25.04
CA ASP A 25 -26.93 9.14 -24.50
C ASP A 25 -26.85 8.98 -22.97
N GLU A 26 -25.74 9.38 -22.33
CA GLU A 26 -25.52 9.11 -20.90
C GLU A 26 -26.41 9.99 -19.99
N ASP A 27 -26.96 11.11 -20.49
CA ASP A 27 -27.79 12.02 -19.71
C ASP A 27 -29.28 12.07 -20.08
N LYS A 28 -29.72 11.54 -21.25
CA LYS A 28 -31.16 11.56 -21.63
C LYS A 28 -31.66 10.28 -22.32
N ASN A 29 -32.77 9.78 -21.79
CA ASN A 29 -33.31 8.44 -22.02
C ASN A 29 -34.04 8.28 -23.38
N ARG A 30 -33.34 8.47 -24.50
CA ARG A 30 -33.82 8.21 -25.88
C ARG A 30 -32.80 7.45 -26.70
N ALA A 31 -33.27 6.54 -27.54
CA ALA A 31 -32.44 5.77 -28.46
C ALA A 31 -32.96 5.92 -29.89
N PHE A 32 -32.03 6.04 -30.85
CA PHE A 32 -32.33 6.05 -32.29
C PHE A 32 -32.12 4.67 -32.90
N LEU A 33 -32.91 4.35 -33.91
CA LEU A 33 -32.89 3.05 -34.60
C LEU A 33 -32.64 3.24 -36.10
N PHE A 34 -31.60 2.58 -36.60
CA PHE A 34 -31.32 2.49 -38.03
C PHE A 34 -31.57 1.05 -38.50
N SER A 35 -32.29 0.92 -39.62
CA SER A 35 -32.54 -0.34 -40.32
C SER A 35 -32.19 -0.18 -41.80
N SER A 36 -31.46 -1.15 -42.35
CA SER A 36 -31.17 -1.22 -43.79
C SER A 36 -32.16 -2.18 -44.48
N SER A 37 -32.63 -1.83 -45.67
CA SER A 37 -33.52 -2.71 -46.46
C SER A 37 -32.77 -3.86 -47.14
N GLU A 38 -31.46 -3.73 -47.29
CA GLU A 38 -30.57 -4.71 -47.92
C GLU A 38 -29.31 -4.89 -47.06
N LYS A 39 -28.65 -6.05 -47.20
CA LYS A 39 -27.37 -6.31 -46.53
C LYS A 39 -26.31 -5.31 -47.04
N PRO A 40 -25.69 -4.49 -46.17
CA PRO A 40 -24.70 -3.51 -46.62
C PRO A 40 -23.44 -4.21 -47.15
N GLU A 41 -22.87 -3.64 -48.22
CA GLU A 41 -21.64 -4.15 -48.83
C GLU A 41 -20.38 -3.55 -48.17
N LEU A 42 -19.29 -4.32 -48.18
CA LEU A 42 -17.96 -3.91 -47.70
C LEU A 42 -17.22 -3.10 -48.78
N SER A 43 -17.64 -1.84 -48.99
CA SER A 43 -17.11 -0.98 -50.06
C SER A 43 -16.24 0.20 -49.58
N ILE A 44 -16.28 0.56 -48.29
CA ILE A 44 -15.57 1.75 -47.79
C ILE A 44 -14.21 1.34 -47.20
N GLU A 45 -13.12 1.61 -47.92
CA GLU A 45 -11.77 1.46 -47.38
C GLU A 45 -11.38 2.66 -46.51
N THR A 46 -10.81 2.39 -45.33
CA THR A 46 -10.36 3.44 -44.40
C THR A 46 -9.01 3.11 -43.80
N ASN A 47 -8.08 4.05 -43.94
CA ASN A 47 -6.72 3.92 -43.43
C ASN A 47 -6.57 4.69 -42.11
N TRP A 48 -5.92 4.09 -41.13
CA TRP A 48 -5.52 4.78 -39.90
C TRP A 48 -4.14 4.32 -39.46
N SER A 49 -3.29 5.30 -39.13
CA SER A 49 -1.96 5.08 -38.59
C SER A 49 -1.85 5.64 -37.17
N VAL A 50 -0.96 5.04 -36.38
CA VAL A 50 -0.68 5.49 -35.02
C VAL A 50 0.69 5.03 -34.54
N SER A 51 1.38 5.95 -33.89
CA SER A 51 2.72 5.79 -33.31
C SER A 51 2.64 5.88 -31.80
N SER A 52 3.35 5.02 -31.07
CA SER A 52 3.40 5.06 -29.60
C SER A 52 4.71 4.50 -29.04
N TYR A 53 5.23 5.16 -28.00
CA TYR A 53 6.38 4.66 -27.23
C TYR A 53 5.93 3.60 -26.23
N LEU A 54 6.53 2.43 -26.30
CA LEU A 54 6.27 1.28 -25.44
C LEU A 54 7.50 0.96 -24.60
N ILE A 55 7.31 0.91 -23.28
CA ILE A 55 8.25 0.29 -22.35
C ILE A 55 7.79 -1.15 -22.14
N ILE A 56 8.60 -2.10 -22.59
CA ILE A 56 8.38 -3.53 -22.42
C ILE A 56 9.41 -4.01 -21.40
N GLY A 57 8.95 -4.43 -20.21
CA GLY A 57 9.81 -4.91 -19.13
C GLY A 57 10.60 -6.17 -19.54
N PRO A 58 11.64 -6.55 -18.78
CA PRO A 58 12.41 -7.76 -19.04
C PRO A 58 11.51 -9.00 -19.00
N TYR A 59 11.71 -9.94 -19.93
CA TYR A 59 10.93 -11.17 -20.06
C TYR A 59 9.40 -10.99 -20.04
N SER A 60 8.92 -9.84 -20.52
CA SER A 60 7.50 -9.47 -20.47
C SER A 60 6.93 -9.27 -21.87
N ARG A 61 5.59 -9.33 -21.98
CA ARG A 61 4.87 -9.04 -23.22
C ARG A 61 3.83 -7.94 -23.05
N LYS A 62 3.73 -7.07 -24.05
CA LYS A 62 2.59 -6.17 -24.24
C LYS A 62 1.60 -6.81 -25.20
N ARG A 63 0.30 -6.61 -24.96
CA ARG A 63 -0.77 -7.12 -25.81
C ARG A 63 -1.71 -6.00 -26.21
N PHE A 64 -2.14 -6.02 -27.46
CA PHE A 64 -3.16 -5.16 -28.03
C PHE A 64 -4.21 -6.06 -28.70
N SER A 65 -5.47 -5.64 -28.72
CA SER A 65 -6.56 -6.39 -29.37
C SER A 65 -7.23 -5.50 -30.39
N LEU A 66 -7.43 -6.02 -31.59
CA LEU A 66 -8.02 -5.38 -32.75
C LEU A 66 -9.13 -6.29 -33.29
N TRP A 67 -10.22 -5.70 -33.77
CA TRP A 67 -11.21 -6.43 -34.55
C TRP A 67 -11.10 -5.98 -36.00
N LEU A 68 -10.97 -6.92 -36.94
CA LEU A 68 -10.68 -6.62 -38.34
C LEU A 68 -11.51 -7.51 -39.26
N ASN A 69 -12.00 -6.91 -40.35
CA ASN A 69 -12.76 -7.61 -41.38
C ASN A 69 -11.81 -8.17 -42.44
N ARG A 70 -12.23 -9.26 -43.09
CA ARG A 70 -11.60 -9.88 -44.25
C ARG A 70 -11.26 -8.86 -45.34
N GLY A 71 -10.04 -8.93 -45.84
CA GLY A 71 -9.51 -7.96 -46.82
C GLY A 71 -9.02 -6.64 -46.23
N SER A 72 -8.91 -6.53 -44.90
CA SER A 72 -8.11 -5.50 -44.22
C SER A 72 -6.62 -5.87 -44.25
N GLN A 73 -5.72 -4.90 -44.15
CA GLN A 73 -4.27 -5.10 -44.04
C GLN A 73 -3.73 -4.36 -42.81
N ILE A 74 -2.84 -5.02 -42.05
CA ILE A 74 -2.05 -4.39 -40.99
C ILE A 74 -0.60 -4.31 -41.46
N ASN A 75 0.02 -3.13 -41.39
CA ASN A 75 1.46 -2.97 -41.43
C ASN A 75 1.95 -2.53 -40.04
N LEU A 76 2.89 -3.30 -39.49
CA LEU A 76 3.51 -3.11 -38.17
C LEU A 76 4.97 -2.77 -38.35
N ARG A 77 5.39 -1.60 -37.87
CA ARG A 77 6.78 -1.17 -37.86
C ARG A 77 7.25 -0.96 -36.43
N LEU A 78 8.20 -1.79 -36.00
CA LEU A 78 8.86 -1.70 -34.69
C LEU A 78 10.23 -1.06 -34.85
N GLU A 79 10.49 -0.02 -34.06
CA GLU A 79 11.77 0.69 -34.03
C GLU A 79 12.40 0.61 -32.64
N ALA A 80 13.65 0.14 -32.59
CA ALA A 80 14.46 0.07 -31.38
C ALA A 80 15.96 0.18 -31.70
N GLN A 81 16.80 0.24 -30.67
CA GLN A 81 18.26 0.21 -30.83
C GLN A 81 18.70 -1.15 -31.40
N SER A 82 19.67 -1.12 -32.32
CA SER A 82 20.09 -2.27 -33.13
C SER A 82 20.48 -3.52 -32.33
N SER A 83 21.06 -3.36 -31.13
CA SER A 83 21.41 -4.46 -30.22
C SER A 83 20.20 -5.13 -29.55
N THR A 84 19.10 -4.39 -29.38
CA THR A 84 17.87 -4.87 -28.68
C THR A 84 16.81 -5.43 -29.62
N LEU A 85 16.82 -5.02 -30.89
CA LEU A 85 15.80 -5.36 -31.89
C LEU A 85 15.72 -6.88 -32.15
N ASN A 86 16.86 -7.58 -32.13
CA ASN A 86 16.95 -9.03 -32.38
C ASN A 86 16.33 -9.90 -31.26
N GLN A 87 15.84 -9.30 -30.17
CA GLN A 87 15.21 -9.99 -29.04
C GLN A 87 13.81 -9.42 -28.71
N LEU A 88 13.24 -8.64 -29.63
CA LEU A 88 11.84 -8.22 -29.64
C LEU A 88 11.09 -9.02 -30.71
N GLU A 89 10.09 -9.79 -30.29
CA GLU A 89 9.24 -10.56 -31.20
C GLU A 89 7.86 -9.91 -31.30
N ALA A 90 7.37 -9.70 -32.53
CA ALA A 90 5.99 -9.29 -32.80
C ALA A 90 5.19 -10.50 -33.29
N VAL A 91 4.09 -10.81 -32.60
CA VAL A 91 3.25 -11.97 -32.88
C VAL A 91 1.82 -11.48 -33.10
N VAL A 92 1.21 -11.85 -34.23
CA VAL A 92 -0.22 -11.65 -34.48
C VAL A 92 -0.94 -12.98 -34.23
N VAL A 93 -1.92 -12.97 -33.34
CA VAL A 93 -2.65 -14.15 -32.86
C VAL A 93 -4.12 -14.02 -33.28
N LYS A 94 -4.60 -14.96 -34.10
CA LYS A 94 -6.01 -15.08 -34.50
C LYS A 94 -6.80 -15.83 -33.42
N GLY A 95 -7.87 -15.24 -32.91
CA GLY A 95 -8.74 -15.86 -31.90
C GLY A 95 -8.02 -16.18 -30.58
N GLU A 96 -8.48 -17.24 -29.89
CA GLU A 96 -7.96 -17.60 -28.56
C GLU A 96 -6.89 -18.70 -28.54
N GLN A 97 -6.67 -19.47 -29.62
CA GLN A 97 -5.89 -20.72 -29.56
C GLN A 97 -4.87 -21.01 -30.69
N LYS A 98 -4.70 -20.17 -31.73
CA LYS A 98 -3.65 -20.41 -32.76
C LYS A 98 -2.49 -19.43 -32.68
N TYR A 99 -1.27 -19.99 -32.64
CA TYR A 99 0.00 -19.26 -32.68
C TYR A 99 0.65 -19.40 -34.05
N GLU A 100 1.24 -18.33 -34.56
CA GLU A 100 2.14 -18.35 -35.72
C GLU A 100 3.36 -17.50 -35.37
N ILE A 101 4.57 -18.08 -35.43
CA ILE A 101 5.81 -17.43 -35.00
C ILE A 101 6.50 -16.82 -36.21
N LEU A 102 6.57 -15.48 -36.25
CA LEU A 102 7.20 -14.75 -37.34
C LEU A 102 8.67 -14.47 -37.03
N LEU A 103 9.56 -15.31 -37.55
CA LEU A 103 11.01 -15.11 -37.44
C LEU A 103 11.51 -14.05 -38.44
N PRO A 104 12.29 -13.03 -38.01
CA PRO A 104 12.80 -11.99 -38.89
C PRO A 104 13.88 -12.54 -39.84
N LYS A 105 13.72 -12.32 -41.16
CA LYS A 105 14.77 -12.59 -42.15
C LYS A 105 15.84 -11.49 -42.11
N LEU A 106 16.94 -11.76 -41.43
CA LEU A 106 18.08 -10.85 -41.34
C LEU A 106 18.86 -10.79 -42.68
N ARG A 107 19.19 -9.60 -43.16
CA ARG A 107 20.35 -9.37 -44.03
C ARG A 107 21.50 -8.85 -43.17
N THR A 108 22.52 -9.66 -42.99
CA THR A 108 23.64 -9.38 -42.11
C THR A 108 24.70 -8.51 -42.78
N THR A 109 25.13 -7.46 -42.11
CA THR A 109 26.53 -7.00 -42.14
C THR A 109 26.95 -6.68 -40.71
N LEU A 110 28.04 -7.31 -40.28
CA LEU A 110 28.60 -7.20 -38.94
C LEU A 110 29.69 -6.13 -38.93
N ASN A 111 29.71 -5.24 -37.94
CA ASN A 111 30.97 -4.71 -37.39
C ASN A 111 30.73 -4.07 -36.01
N LEU A 112 31.79 -4.02 -35.21
CA LEU A 112 31.75 -3.76 -33.77
C LEU A 112 31.97 -2.28 -33.39
N LEU A 113 31.46 -1.96 -32.19
CA LEU A 113 31.83 -0.88 -31.25
C LEU A 113 31.23 0.54 -31.40
N THR A 114 30.91 1.07 -30.21
CA THR A 114 30.74 2.48 -29.78
C THR A 114 29.49 3.29 -30.19
N LEU A 115 28.58 3.41 -29.20
CA LEU A 115 28.07 4.66 -28.62
C LEU A 115 27.24 5.64 -29.46
N ASN A 116 26.83 5.29 -30.67
CA ASN A 116 25.63 5.85 -31.32
C ASN A 116 24.97 4.74 -32.17
N GLU A 117 24.17 3.88 -31.53
CA GLU A 117 23.45 2.84 -32.27
C GLU A 117 22.35 3.44 -33.14
N PRO A 118 22.33 3.18 -34.47
CA PRO A 118 21.22 3.58 -35.30
C PRO A 118 19.96 2.81 -34.89
N ILE A 119 18.85 3.54 -34.78
CA ILE A 119 17.52 2.96 -34.65
C ILE A 119 17.24 2.18 -35.93
N LYS A 120 16.97 0.87 -35.80
CA LYS A 120 16.56 0.03 -36.93
C LYS A 120 15.07 -0.29 -36.81
N GLY A 121 14.37 -0.15 -37.94
CA GLY A 121 12.97 -0.54 -38.09
C GLY A 121 12.85 -1.95 -38.66
N THR A 122 11.92 -2.75 -38.14
CA THR A 122 11.41 -3.96 -38.81
C THR A 122 9.96 -3.74 -39.18
N GLU A 123 9.63 -3.90 -40.46
CA GLU A 123 8.27 -3.82 -40.99
C GLU A 123 7.72 -5.21 -41.26
N VAL A 124 6.45 -5.44 -40.91
CA VAL A 124 5.71 -6.68 -41.15
C VAL A 124 4.31 -6.32 -41.63
N GLU A 125 3.95 -6.80 -42.82
CA GLU A 125 2.60 -6.68 -43.38
C GLU A 125 1.83 -7.99 -43.18
N TYR A 126 0.57 -7.91 -42.76
CA TYR A 126 -0.31 -9.05 -42.53
C TYR A 126 -1.70 -8.79 -43.13
N ALA A 127 -2.15 -9.68 -44.01
CA ALA A 127 -3.47 -9.63 -44.63
C ALA A 127 -4.51 -10.38 -43.78
N ILE A 128 -5.68 -9.77 -43.59
CA ILE A 128 -6.76 -10.34 -42.77
C ILE A 128 -7.62 -11.25 -43.65
N GLU A 129 -7.52 -12.56 -43.42
CA GLU A 129 -8.20 -13.59 -44.22
C GLU A 129 -9.67 -13.81 -43.84
N GLU A 130 -10.06 -13.51 -42.59
CA GLU A 130 -11.38 -13.75 -42.01
C GLU A 130 -11.79 -12.64 -41.01
N ASP A 131 -13.09 -12.46 -40.79
CA ASP A 131 -13.65 -11.51 -39.82
C ASP A 131 -13.47 -12.04 -38.37
N ASP A 132 -12.47 -11.56 -37.62
CA ASP A 132 -12.18 -12.06 -36.26
C ASP A 132 -11.47 -11.00 -35.37
N ARG A 133 -11.31 -11.33 -34.09
CA ARG A 133 -10.45 -10.63 -33.12
C ARG A 133 -9.00 -11.09 -33.27
N TYR A 134 -8.16 -10.17 -33.72
CA TYR A 134 -6.71 -10.35 -33.80
C TYR A 134 -6.04 -9.71 -32.58
N ARG A 135 -5.09 -10.42 -31.97
CA ARG A 135 -4.25 -9.90 -30.88
C ARG A 135 -2.83 -9.69 -31.37
N LEU A 136 -2.32 -8.47 -31.23
CA LEU A 136 -0.91 -8.16 -31.42
C LEU A 136 -0.20 -8.30 -30.08
N GLU A 137 0.72 -9.26 -29.95
CA GLU A 137 1.63 -9.36 -28.82
C GLU A 137 3.03 -8.87 -29.24
N ILE A 138 3.68 -8.08 -28.39
CA ILE A 138 5.10 -7.76 -28.51
C ILE A 138 5.81 -8.32 -27.28
N ILE A 139 6.74 -9.24 -27.50
CA ILE A 139 7.44 -10.02 -26.49
C ILE A 139 8.87 -9.49 -26.40
N ASN A 140 9.32 -9.14 -25.20
CA ASN A 140 10.71 -8.79 -24.93
C ASN A 140 11.42 -9.96 -24.24
N SER A 141 12.35 -10.58 -24.96
CA SER A 141 13.16 -11.70 -24.45
C SER A 141 14.45 -11.25 -23.74
N ASN A 142 14.72 -9.93 -23.64
CA ASN A 142 15.88 -9.40 -22.93
C ASN A 142 15.72 -9.48 -21.40
N SER A 143 16.86 -9.55 -20.71
CA SER A 143 16.98 -9.38 -19.24
C SER A 143 16.84 -7.93 -18.76
N ARG A 144 16.59 -6.98 -19.67
CA ARG A 144 16.41 -5.56 -19.39
C ARG A 144 15.13 -5.05 -20.05
N SER A 145 14.53 -4.01 -19.48
CA SER A 145 13.42 -3.29 -20.13
C SER A 145 13.90 -2.67 -21.43
N VAL A 146 13.15 -2.84 -22.52
CA VAL A 146 13.41 -2.19 -23.80
C VAL A 146 12.38 -1.09 -24.03
N ILE A 147 12.84 0.05 -24.51
CA ILE A 147 12.01 1.15 -25.01
C ILE A 147 11.99 1.03 -26.53
N THR A 148 10.80 0.90 -27.10
CA THR A 148 10.60 0.77 -28.55
C THR A 148 9.46 1.69 -29.00
N MET A 149 9.56 2.23 -30.21
CA MET A 149 8.44 2.91 -30.85
C MET A 149 7.70 1.91 -31.74
N LEU A 150 6.41 1.69 -31.46
CA LEU A 150 5.52 0.91 -32.30
C LEU A 150 4.75 1.86 -33.20
N ASN A 151 4.89 1.68 -34.50
CA ASN A 151 4.04 2.28 -35.52
C ASN A 151 3.11 1.20 -36.06
N VAL A 152 1.79 1.41 -35.99
CA VAL A 152 0.76 0.54 -36.56
C VAL A 152 0.02 1.33 -37.64
N ASN A 153 -0.04 0.80 -38.84
CA ASN A 153 -0.88 1.31 -39.92
C ASN A 153 -1.87 0.23 -40.35
N VAL A 154 -3.15 0.56 -40.46
CA VAL A 154 -4.21 -0.39 -40.82
C VAL A 154 -5.05 0.18 -41.95
N SER A 155 -5.10 -0.52 -43.09
CA SER A 155 -6.20 -0.39 -44.03
C SER A 155 -7.32 -1.33 -43.59
N SER A 156 -8.52 -0.80 -43.40
CA SER A 156 -9.71 -1.55 -43.00
C SER A 156 -10.88 -1.26 -43.91
N LYS A 157 -11.46 -2.33 -44.49
CA LYS A 157 -12.72 -2.27 -45.23
C LYS A 157 -13.92 -2.28 -44.29
N LYS A 158 -14.82 -1.32 -44.48
CA LYS A 158 -16.02 -1.07 -43.70
C LYS A 158 -17.28 -1.14 -44.56
N TYR A 159 -18.40 -1.35 -43.89
CA TYR A 159 -19.72 -1.38 -44.50
C TYR A 159 -20.17 0.00 -44.97
N ASP A 160 -20.82 0.06 -46.13
CA ASP A 160 -21.54 1.24 -46.58
C ASP A 160 -22.85 1.41 -45.81
N ILE A 161 -22.95 2.53 -45.08
CA ILE A 161 -24.11 2.89 -44.27
C ILE A 161 -24.97 4.00 -44.90
N THR A 162 -24.60 4.50 -46.09
CA THR A 162 -25.32 5.61 -46.75
C THR A 162 -26.76 5.28 -47.14
N LYS A 163 -27.09 3.99 -47.27
CA LYS A 163 -28.43 3.47 -47.59
C LYS A 163 -29.35 3.24 -46.37
N ALA A 164 -28.88 3.45 -45.14
CA ALA A 164 -29.67 3.15 -43.93
C ALA A 164 -30.81 4.16 -43.70
N LYS A 165 -32.01 3.67 -43.32
CA LYS A 165 -33.16 4.51 -42.95
C LYS A 165 -33.44 4.48 -41.44
N ASN A 166 -33.89 5.61 -40.92
CA ASN A 166 -34.22 5.86 -39.52
C ASN A 166 -35.66 5.36 -39.24
N ASN A 167 -35.88 4.58 -38.17
CA ASN A 167 -37.20 4.03 -37.84
C ASN A 167 -37.59 4.25 -36.36
N CYS A 168 -38.75 4.90 -36.18
CA CYS A 168 -39.51 5.14 -34.94
C CYS A 168 -39.03 6.21 -33.95
N SER A 169 -40.02 6.96 -33.43
CA SER A 169 -39.97 7.82 -32.24
C SER A 169 -40.53 7.07 -31.02
N THR A 170 -40.18 7.50 -29.81
CA THR A 170 -40.55 6.81 -28.57
C THR A 170 -41.72 7.46 -27.84
N THR A 171 -42.87 6.81 -27.82
CA THR A 171 -43.89 6.93 -26.77
C THR A 171 -44.30 5.54 -26.29
N LYS A 172 -44.49 5.39 -24.97
CA LYS A 172 -44.75 4.14 -24.21
C LYS A 172 -43.56 3.17 -24.10
N GLY A 173 -42.88 3.22 -22.95
CA GLY A 173 -42.09 2.12 -22.40
C GLY A 173 -42.78 1.63 -21.12
N ASN A 174 -42.89 0.31 -20.93
CA ASN A 174 -43.69 -0.30 -19.87
C ASN A 174 -42.94 -0.33 -18.52
N LEU A 175 -43.67 -0.41 -17.40
CA LEU A 175 -43.18 0.00 -16.08
C LEU A 175 -42.95 -1.15 -15.07
N ASP A 176 -42.78 -2.40 -15.52
CA ASP A 176 -42.98 -3.57 -14.64
C ASP A 176 -41.71 -4.25 -14.10
N ASP A 177 -40.59 -4.27 -14.83
CA ASP A 177 -39.41 -5.10 -14.45
C ASP A 177 -38.62 -4.60 -13.22
N TRP A 178 -38.62 -3.29 -12.95
CA TRP A 178 -37.94 -2.72 -11.76
C TRP A 178 -38.74 -2.94 -10.47
N TYR A 179 -40.02 -3.32 -10.58
CA TYR A 179 -40.89 -3.50 -9.42
C TYR A 179 -40.65 -4.84 -8.70
N LEU A 180 -40.21 -5.90 -9.40
CA LEU A 180 -39.99 -7.22 -8.78
C LEU A 180 -38.78 -7.27 -7.83
N GLU A 181 -37.62 -6.74 -8.25
CA GLU A 181 -36.39 -6.70 -7.43
C GLU A 181 -36.59 -5.86 -6.17
N LEU A 182 -37.15 -4.65 -6.31
CA LEU A 182 -37.46 -3.78 -5.18
C LEU A 182 -38.51 -4.43 -4.27
N SER A 183 -39.51 -5.12 -4.84
CA SER A 183 -40.54 -5.83 -4.07
C SER A 183 -39.98 -7.04 -3.31
N PHE A 184 -38.97 -7.76 -3.80
CA PHE A 184 -38.37 -8.86 -3.04
C PHE A 184 -37.63 -8.36 -1.80
N VAL A 185 -36.76 -7.36 -1.96
CA VAL A 185 -36.03 -6.76 -0.82
C VAL A 185 -37.00 -6.08 0.15
N ALA A 186 -37.99 -5.33 -0.35
CA ALA A 186 -39.02 -4.72 0.48
C ALA A 186 -39.87 -5.76 1.21
N ARG A 187 -40.22 -6.89 0.58
CA ARG A 187 -40.95 -8.00 1.25
C ARG A 187 -40.10 -8.66 2.33
N VAL A 188 -38.80 -8.88 2.12
CA VAL A 188 -37.91 -9.46 3.14
C VAL A 188 -37.75 -8.49 4.33
N VAL A 189 -37.52 -7.19 4.07
CA VAL A 189 -37.44 -6.18 5.12
C VAL A 189 -38.77 -6.03 5.85
N ALA A 190 -39.91 -6.04 5.14
CA ALA A 190 -41.23 -6.03 5.75
C ALA A 190 -41.51 -7.29 6.56
N TYR A 191 -41.13 -8.48 6.09
CA TYR A 191 -41.26 -9.73 6.86
C TYR A 191 -40.44 -9.70 8.15
N ILE A 192 -39.21 -9.18 8.12
CA ILE A 192 -38.37 -9.03 9.31
C ILE A 192 -38.97 -8.00 10.28
N ALA A 193 -39.49 -6.88 9.76
CA ALA A 193 -40.17 -5.86 10.58
C ALA A 193 -41.49 -6.37 11.20
N ILE A 194 -42.28 -7.13 10.43
CA ILE A 194 -43.53 -7.77 10.87
C ILE A 194 -43.23 -8.87 11.89
N LEU A 195 -42.20 -9.70 11.69
CA LEU A 195 -41.78 -10.71 12.65
C LEU A 195 -41.29 -10.05 13.96
N GLY A 196 -40.54 -8.95 13.86
CA GLY A 196 -40.13 -8.12 15.00
C GLY A 196 -41.33 -7.52 15.74
N LEU A 197 -42.33 -7.01 15.03
CA LEU A 197 -43.59 -6.50 15.60
C LEU A 197 -44.42 -7.60 16.25
N ILE A 198 -44.53 -8.78 15.65
CA ILE A 198 -45.24 -9.94 16.21
C ILE A 198 -44.54 -10.41 17.49
N VAL A 199 -43.22 -10.51 17.50
CA VAL A 199 -42.46 -10.85 18.73
C VAL A 199 -42.65 -9.77 19.80
N LEU A 200 -42.58 -8.49 19.44
CA LEU A 200 -42.85 -7.38 20.36
C LEU A 200 -44.28 -7.42 20.93
N PHE A 201 -45.27 -7.76 20.09
CA PHE A 201 -46.67 -7.86 20.49
C PHE A 201 -46.95 -9.09 21.36
N ILE A 202 -46.31 -10.23 21.08
CA ILE A 202 -46.33 -11.43 21.94
C ILE A 202 -45.69 -11.10 23.29
N PHE A 203 -44.56 -10.38 23.33
CA PHE A 203 -43.93 -9.95 24.59
C PHE A 203 -44.76 -8.91 25.35
N LEU A 204 -45.41 -7.97 24.67
CA LEU A 204 -46.37 -7.04 25.29
C LEU A 204 -47.58 -7.80 25.86
N MET A 205 -48.12 -8.79 25.14
CA MET A 205 -49.18 -9.66 25.64
C MET A 205 -48.72 -10.48 26.86
N LEU A 206 -47.54 -11.10 26.84
CA LEU A 206 -46.99 -11.83 27.99
C LEU A 206 -46.78 -10.91 29.20
N LYS A 207 -46.37 -9.66 28.99
CA LYS A 207 -46.26 -8.63 30.04
C LYS A 207 -47.62 -8.15 30.54
N TYR A 208 -48.63 -8.09 29.68
CA TYR A 208 -50.00 -7.64 30.03
C TYR A 208 -50.84 -8.75 30.68
N LEU A 209 -50.52 -10.01 30.42
CA LEU A 209 -51.18 -11.20 30.99
C LEU A 209 -50.60 -11.62 32.35
N GLY A 210 -49.67 -10.86 32.94
CA GLY A 210 -49.17 -11.08 34.31
C GLY A 210 -48.40 -12.39 34.54
N ALA A 211 -48.01 -13.11 33.48
CA ALA A 211 -47.52 -14.49 33.55
C ALA A 211 -46.09 -14.67 34.08
N CYS A 212 -45.58 -13.71 34.86
CA CYS A 212 -44.34 -13.81 35.65
C CYS A 212 -44.49 -13.34 37.11
N ASP A 213 -45.68 -12.93 37.56
CA ASP A 213 -45.96 -12.66 38.97
C ASP A 213 -46.70 -13.87 39.58
N SER A 214 -45.95 -14.92 39.93
CA SER A 214 -46.51 -16.11 40.58
C SER A 214 -45.54 -16.83 41.52
N VAL A 215 -45.60 -16.48 42.80
CA VAL A 215 -45.37 -17.35 43.97
C VAL A 215 -46.23 -16.82 45.13
N PRO A 216 -46.68 -17.66 46.08
CA PRO A 216 -48.12 -17.73 46.38
C PRO A 216 -48.50 -17.24 47.78
N GLU A 217 -49.81 -17.10 48.01
CA GLU A 217 -50.39 -16.87 49.33
C GLU A 217 -50.01 -17.96 50.35
N SER A 218 -49.76 -17.57 51.60
CA SER A 218 -50.70 -17.81 52.73
C SER A 218 -50.08 -17.57 54.11
N TYR A 219 -50.98 -17.43 55.11
CA TYR A 219 -50.77 -17.50 56.58
C TYR A 219 -50.47 -16.22 57.40
N VAL A 220 -51.55 -15.60 57.90
CA VAL A 220 -52.00 -15.59 59.32
C VAL A 220 -52.56 -14.25 59.81
N GLU A 221 -53.55 -14.41 60.68
CA GLU A 221 -54.45 -13.47 61.33
C GLU A 221 -53.83 -12.24 62.01
N GLN A 222 -54.71 -11.27 62.23
CA GLN A 222 -54.51 -10.20 63.21
C GLN A 222 -54.32 -10.78 64.62
N THR A 223 -53.26 -10.37 65.32
CA THR A 223 -53.33 -10.23 66.79
C THR A 223 -52.44 -9.08 67.23
N ALA A 224 -52.89 -8.33 68.23
CA ALA A 224 -52.27 -7.09 68.65
C ALA A 224 -51.35 -7.28 69.86
N VAL A 225 -50.30 -6.44 69.93
CA VAL A 225 -49.58 -6.03 71.16
C VAL A 225 -49.03 -7.14 72.06
N GLN A 226 -47.70 -7.33 72.05
CA GLN A 226 -46.93 -7.03 73.27
C GLN A 226 -45.45 -6.72 72.99
N GLU A 227 -44.83 -6.13 74.02
CA GLU A 227 -43.55 -5.42 74.06
C GLU A 227 -42.41 -6.33 74.62
N ILE A 228 -41.21 -5.77 74.82
CA ILE A 228 -40.16 -6.19 75.80
C ILE A 228 -38.92 -7.02 75.30
N THR A 229 -37.79 -6.29 75.28
CA THR A 229 -36.36 -6.62 75.57
C THR A 229 -35.50 -7.64 74.79
N GLU A 230 -34.32 -7.12 74.38
CA GLU A 230 -32.94 -7.59 74.66
C GLU A 230 -32.60 -9.09 74.74
N THR A 231 -31.61 -9.54 73.96
CA THR A 231 -30.22 -9.78 74.46
C THR A 231 -29.30 -10.42 73.39
N HIS A 232 -28.03 -9.97 73.38
CA HIS A 232 -26.86 -10.67 72.81
C HIS A 232 -26.07 -11.31 73.99
N PRO A 233 -24.91 -12.00 73.80
CA PRO A 233 -24.59 -13.16 72.94
C PRO A 233 -23.82 -14.27 73.74
N ILE A 234 -23.15 -15.24 73.09
CA ILE A 234 -21.70 -15.66 73.24
C ILE A 234 -21.36 -17.17 73.04
N LEU A 235 -20.19 -17.42 72.38
CA LEU A 235 -19.15 -18.46 72.60
C LEU A 235 -19.46 -19.98 72.42
N LEU A 236 -18.62 -20.80 71.76
CA LEU A 236 -17.21 -21.10 72.12
C LEU A 236 -16.27 -21.53 70.94
N GLU A 237 -15.20 -20.74 70.75
CA GLU A 237 -13.74 -21.07 70.77
C GLU A 237 -13.01 -22.31 70.13
N LYS A 238 -11.80 -21.99 69.62
CA LYS A 238 -10.48 -22.72 69.60
C LYS A 238 -10.15 -23.81 68.53
N LYS A 239 -8.89 -23.96 68.05
CA LYS A 239 -7.70 -23.05 67.94
C LYS A 239 -6.56 -23.66 67.06
N ASP A 240 -5.44 -22.89 66.94
CA ASP A 240 -4.08 -23.18 66.41
C ASP A 240 -3.90 -23.06 64.87
N GLY A 241 -2.86 -22.45 64.26
CA GLY A 241 -1.66 -21.67 64.70
C GLY A 241 -0.65 -21.57 63.51
N CYS A 242 0.37 -20.68 63.39
CA CYS A 242 0.82 -19.46 64.09
C CYS A 242 1.95 -18.75 63.23
N SER A 243 2.52 -17.60 63.67
CA SER A 243 3.82 -16.97 63.22
C SER A 243 3.91 -16.32 61.80
N TYR A 244 4.45 -15.11 61.54
CA TYR A 244 4.99 -13.98 62.36
C TYR A 244 5.16 -12.65 61.53
N GLY A 245 5.07 -11.47 62.18
CA GLY A 245 5.68 -10.16 61.78
C GLY A 245 4.74 -9.08 61.15
N THR A 246 4.36 -7.94 61.74
CA THR A 246 5.05 -6.70 62.26
C THR A 246 5.56 -5.72 61.17
N THR A 247 5.40 -4.38 61.18
CA THR A 247 5.08 -3.38 62.26
C THR A 247 4.75 -1.96 61.72
N ASN A 248 3.85 -1.22 62.41
CA ASN A 248 3.81 0.24 62.80
C ASN A 248 4.00 1.40 61.76
N HIS A 249 3.77 2.72 61.99
CA HIS A 249 3.37 3.63 63.12
C HIS A 249 2.48 4.80 62.53
N GLY A 250 1.62 5.51 63.28
CA GLY A 250 1.86 6.79 64.02
C GLY A 250 1.22 8.00 63.27
N GLU A 251 0.29 8.79 63.84
CA GLU A 251 0.48 10.04 64.64
C GLU A 251 1.16 11.19 63.84
N ASP A 252 0.78 12.49 63.87
CA ASP A 252 -0.37 13.24 64.43
C ASP A 252 -0.36 14.71 63.87
N GLU A 253 -1.34 15.57 64.24
CA GLU A 253 -1.33 17.07 64.22
C GLU A 253 -1.19 17.85 62.86
N ASP A 254 -1.61 19.12 62.69
CA ASP A 254 -2.73 19.95 63.21
C ASP A 254 -2.83 21.28 62.37
N SER A 255 -3.75 22.21 62.69
CA SER A 255 -3.93 23.60 62.17
C SER A 255 -4.48 23.76 60.73
N ARG A 256 -5.60 24.48 60.46
CA ARG A 256 -5.88 25.94 60.53
C ARG A 256 -4.93 26.76 59.63
N ASP A 257 -5.38 27.53 58.63
CA ASP A 257 -6.22 28.72 58.85
C ASP A 257 -6.92 29.32 57.60
N SER A 258 -8.11 29.88 57.88
CA SER A 258 -8.75 31.11 57.37
C SER A 258 -8.57 31.69 55.94
N SER A 259 -9.72 32.16 55.42
CA SER A 259 -9.97 33.47 54.76
C SER A 259 -9.49 33.69 53.30
N SER A 260 -10.09 34.60 52.51
CA SER A 260 -11.45 35.19 52.47
C SER A 260 -11.60 36.04 51.18
N SER A 261 -12.78 36.63 50.98
CA SER A 261 -13.14 37.63 49.96
C SER A 261 -13.26 37.11 48.51
N SER A 262 -14.16 37.63 47.68
CA SER A 262 -15.06 38.80 47.84
C SER A 262 -16.49 38.49 47.37
N GLU A 263 -17.47 38.95 48.13
CA GLU A 263 -18.85 39.17 47.64
C GLU A 263 -18.91 40.42 46.74
N ASP A 264 -20.01 40.56 45.98
CA ASP A 264 -20.68 41.79 45.53
C ASP A 264 -21.62 41.47 44.33
N LEU A 265 -22.89 41.89 44.22
CA LEU A 265 -23.90 42.42 45.16
C LEU A 265 -25.26 42.52 44.38
N TYR A 266 -26.42 42.10 44.96
CA TYR A 266 -27.85 42.38 44.57
C TYR A 266 -28.38 41.84 43.19
N ASP A 267 -29.68 41.50 42.98
CA ASP A 267 -30.87 41.63 43.85
C ASP A 267 -32.01 40.60 43.61
N ASP A 268 -32.87 40.46 44.62
CA ASP A 268 -34.26 39.94 44.74
C ASP A 268 -34.98 39.09 43.64
N HIS A 269 -35.47 37.89 44.02
CA HIS A 269 -36.89 37.72 44.44
C HIS A 269 -37.21 36.32 45.05
N GLU A 270 -37.82 36.33 46.24
CA GLU A 270 -38.82 35.39 46.82
C GLU A 270 -38.66 33.84 46.79
N ARG A 271 -38.09 33.33 47.90
CA ARG A 271 -38.76 32.50 48.94
C ARG A 271 -39.69 31.33 48.50
N GLY A 272 -39.23 30.10 48.75
CA GLY A 272 -40.05 28.87 48.83
C GLY A 272 -39.29 27.74 49.55
N GLU A 273 -39.88 27.16 50.60
CA GLU A 273 -39.16 26.36 51.61
C GLU A 273 -38.79 24.92 51.21
N GLN A 274 -37.74 24.40 51.85
CA GLN A 274 -37.23 23.03 51.68
C GLN A 274 -38.02 22.01 52.51
N GLY A 275 -38.34 20.87 51.90
CA GLY A 275 -38.62 19.62 52.60
C GLY A 275 -37.47 18.63 52.37
N VAL A 276 -36.81 18.20 53.44
CA VAL A 276 -35.68 17.24 53.36
C VAL A 276 -36.22 15.81 53.23
N SER A 277 -35.62 15.01 52.34
CA SER A 277 -35.77 13.54 52.33
C SER A 277 -34.48 12.86 51.89
N ASP A 278 -34.21 11.68 52.45
CA ASP A 278 -32.90 11.04 52.50
C ASP A 278 -32.25 10.69 51.15
N MET A 279 -30.93 10.95 51.09
CA MET A 279 -30.08 10.60 49.97
C MET A 279 -29.59 9.15 50.06
N SER A 280 -30.49 8.20 49.79
CA SER A 280 -30.12 6.79 49.60
C SER A 280 -29.37 6.57 48.28
N LYS A 281 -28.29 5.79 48.31
CA LYS A 281 -27.39 5.54 47.17
C LYS A 281 -28.07 4.67 46.11
N ALA A 282 -28.57 5.29 45.04
CA ALA A 282 -28.98 4.57 43.84
C ALA A 282 -27.75 4.10 43.04
N HIS A 283 -27.35 2.83 43.20
CA HIS A 283 -26.52 2.17 42.20
C HIS A 283 -27.35 1.99 40.91
N PRO A 284 -26.80 2.31 39.71
CA PRO A 284 -27.52 2.13 38.46
C PRO A 284 -27.60 0.63 38.13
N GLN A 285 -28.69 0.00 38.55
CA GLN A 285 -28.99 -1.39 38.23
C GLN A 285 -29.39 -1.46 36.75
N ILE A 286 -28.41 -1.81 35.91
CA ILE A 286 -28.60 -1.97 34.46
C ILE A 286 -29.68 -3.04 34.25
N ASP A 287 -30.84 -2.61 33.75
CA ASP A 287 -32.01 -3.45 33.59
C ASP A 287 -31.68 -4.67 32.70
N LEU A 288 -31.89 -5.87 33.25
CA LEU A 288 -31.63 -7.15 32.58
C LEU A 288 -32.38 -7.25 31.24
N THR A 289 -33.54 -6.60 31.13
CA THR A 289 -34.31 -6.54 29.87
C THR A 289 -33.56 -5.78 28.78
N MET A 290 -32.90 -4.66 29.10
CA MET A 290 -32.11 -3.87 28.14
C MET A 290 -30.91 -4.66 27.62
N PHE A 291 -30.29 -5.48 28.46
CA PHE A 291 -29.21 -6.39 28.05
C PHE A 291 -29.73 -7.46 27.06
N LEU A 292 -30.91 -8.05 27.33
CA LEU A 292 -31.54 -9.03 26.45
C LEU A 292 -31.95 -8.42 25.09
N TYR A 293 -32.50 -7.20 25.07
CA TYR A 293 -32.79 -6.49 23.81
C TYR A 293 -31.54 -6.20 22.98
N LEU A 294 -30.44 -5.77 23.63
CA LEU A 294 -29.16 -5.56 22.96
C LEU A 294 -28.61 -6.86 22.36
N LEU A 295 -28.66 -7.97 23.11
CA LEU A 295 -28.24 -9.29 22.64
C LEU A 295 -29.07 -9.75 21.43
N TYR A 296 -30.40 -9.61 21.49
CA TYR A 296 -31.29 -9.94 20.37
C TYR A 296 -30.97 -9.12 19.12
N PHE A 297 -30.77 -7.80 19.26
CA PHE A 297 -30.37 -6.93 18.15
C PHE A 297 -29.02 -7.35 17.54
N LEU A 298 -28.02 -7.67 18.37
CA LEU A 298 -26.71 -8.12 17.91
C LEU A 298 -26.80 -9.44 17.14
N VAL A 299 -27.59 -10.41 17.61
CA VAL A 299 -27.82 -11.69 16.94
C VAL A 299 -28.55 -11.48 15.61
N LEU A 300 -29.64 -10.71 15.59
CA LEU A 300 -30.40 -10.43 14.37
C LEU A 300 -29.55 -9.69 13.32
N TYR A 301 -28.74 -8.71 13.75
CA TYR A 301 -27.81 -8.00 12.87
C TYR A 301 -26.76 -8.95 12.27
N ALA A 302 -26.09 -9.75 13.10
CA ALA A 302 -25.05 -10.67 12.66
C ALA A 302 -25.60 -11.73 11.68
N MET A 303 -26.78 -12.30 11.97
CA MET A 303 -27.46 -13.24 11.08
C MET A 303 -27.86 -12.58 9.76
N THR A 304 -28.48 -11.40 9.80
CA THR A 304 -28.88 -10.65 8.59
C THR A 304 -27.65 -10.34 7.71
N LYS A 305 -26.53 -9.90 8.31
CA LYS A 305 -25.28 -9.67 7.59
C LYS A 305 -24.70 -10.95 6.98
N HIS A 306 -24.72 -12.07 7.71
CA HIS A 306 -24.25 -13.36 7.19
C HIS A 306 -25.05 -13.80 5.95
N PHE A 307 -26.38 -13.73 6.00
CA PHE A 307 -27.24 -14.06 4.86
C PHE A 307 -27.05 -13.10 3.69
N LEU A 308 -27.00 -11.78 3.93
CA LEU A 308 -26.77 -10.79 2.87
C LEU A 308 -25.44 -11.00 2.15
N ASN A 309 -24.35 -11.24 2.89
CA ASN A 309 -23.03 -11.49 2.29
C ASN A 309 -23.04 -12.73 1.39
N LYS A 310 -23.76 -13.79 1.79
CA LYS A 310 -23.92 -15.01 1.00
C LYS A 310 -24.77 -14.80 -0.25
N ILE A 311 -25.88 -14.07 -0.15
CA ILE A 311 -26.74 -13.71 -1.29
C ILE A 311 -25.97 -12.85 -2.31
N GLN A 312 -25.11 -11.95 -1.85
CA GLN A 312 -24.31 -11.07 -2.69
C GLN A 312 -23.05 -11.73 -3.29
N ASN A 313 -22.82 -13.03 -3.05
CA ASN A 313 -21.61 -13.76 -3.45
C ASN A 313 -20.29 -13.05 -3.06
N LEU A 314 -20.25 -12.51 -1.83
CA LEU A 314 -19.03 -11.96 -1.25
C LEU A 314 -18.08 -13.10 -0.79
N PRO A 315 -16.77 -12.86 -0.66
CA PRO A 315 -15.85 -13.82 -0.06
C PRO A 315 -16.24 -14.18 1.38
N GLN A 316 -15.67 -15.27 1.91
CA GLN A 316 -15.95 -15.69 3.28
C GLN A 316 -15.60 -14.60 4.29
N SER A 317 -16.52 -14.35 5.22
CA SER A 317 -16.37 -13.40 6.32
C SER A 317 -16.36 -14.17 7.64
N PRO A 318 -15.45 -13.87 8.58
CA PRO A 318 -15.59 -14.32 9.95
C PRO A 318 -16.97 -13.93 10.52
N PHE A 319 -17.46 -14.74 11.46
CA PHE A 319 -18.73 -14.50 12.15
C PHE A 319 -18.50 -14.47 13.67
N PRO A 320 -19.17 -13.58 14.43
CA PRO A 320 -20.16 -12.58 13.99
C PRO A 320 -19.52 -11.28 13.44
N VAL A 321 -20.27 -10.52 12.65
CA VAL A 321 -19.92 -9.14 12.30
C VAL A 321 -20.62 -8.21 13.28
N LEU A 322 -19.88 -7.44 14.08
CA LEU A 322 -20.49 -6.54 15.07
C LEU A 322 -20.94 -5.22 14.42
N PRO A 323 -22.07 -4.62 14.85
CA PRO A 323 -22.45 -3.28 14.42
C PRO A 323 -21.37 -2.24 14.73
N ILE A 324 -21.22 -1.23 13.86
CA ILE A 324 -20.31 -0.06 13.99
C ILE A 324 -18.82 -0.40 13.93
N ILE A 325 -18.37 -1.42 14.67
CA ILE A 325 -16.97 -1.86 14.84
C ILE A 325 -16.56 -2.90 13.77
N GLY A 326 -17.51 -3.65 13.23
CA GLY A 326 -17.25 -4.70 12.24
C GLY A 326 -16.40 -5.82 12.85
N HIS A 327 -15.20 -5.99 12.31
CA HIS A 327 -14.22 -7.02 12.69
C HIS A 327 -13.02 -6.47 13.48
N LEU A 328 -12.97 -5.17 13.81
CA LEU A 328 -11.82 -4.57 14.52
C LEU A 328 -11.51 -5.27 15.86
N TYR A 329 -12.54 -5.85 16.51
CA TYR A 329 -12.42 -6.62 17.76
C TYR A 329 -11.57 -7.91 17.62
N LEU A 330 -11.35 -8.41 16.41
CA LEU A 330 -10.50 -9.57 16.14
C LEU A 330 -9.00 -9.21 16.09
N PHE A 331 -8.66 -7.93 15.95
CA PHE A 331 -7.30 -7.53 15.60
C PHE A 331 -6.38 -7.50 16.81
N LYS A 332 -5.22 -8.14 16.62
CA LYS A 332 -4.12 -8.19 17.58
C LYS A 332 -2.85 -7.76 16.88
N ASN A 333 -1.94 -7.13 17.63
CA ASN A 333 -0.66 -6.71 17.08
C ASN A 333 0.33 -7.90 17.00
N PRO A 334 1.19 -7.98 15.97
CA PRO A 334 1.18 -7.15 14.76
C PRO A 334 0.09 -7.60 13.77
N LEU A 335 -0.58 -6.62 13.13
CA LEU A 335 -1.78 -6.84 12.32
C LEU A 335 -1.59 -7.88 11.21
N HIS A 336 -0.48 -7.86 10.48
CA HIS A 336 -0.23 -8.75 9.34
C HIS A 336 -0.18 -10.24 9.75
N ARG A 337 0.36 -10.55 10.94
CA ARG A 337 0.32 -11.91 11.52
C ARG A 337 -1.08 -12.32 11.99
N CYS A 338 -1.84 -11.37 12.54
CA CYS A 338 -3.24 -11.61 12.92
C CYS A 338 -4.11 -11.92 11.68
N LEU A 339 -3.95 -11.12 10.61
CA LEU A 339 -4.64 -11.34 9.34
C LEU A 339 -4.21 -12.66 8.68
N SER A 340 -2.93 -13.05 8.79
CA SER A 340 -2.47 -14.38 8.34
C SER A 340 -3.23 -15.50 9.05
N LYS A 341 -3.28 -15.49 10.40
CA LYS A 341 -4.00 -16.50 11.20
C LYS A 341 -5.50 -16.57 10.89
N LEU A 342 -6.13 -15.45 10.52
CA LEU A 342 -7.51 -15.45 10.03
C LEU A 342 -7.60 -16.11 8.65
N SER A 343 -6.66 -15.82 7.74
CA SER A 343 -6.57 -16.44 6.42
C SER A 343 -6.31 -17.95 6.49
N ASP A 344 -5.48 -18.41 7.43
CA ASP A 344 -5.22 -19.83 7.66
C ASP A 344 -6.49 -20.58 8.10
N ARG A 345 -7.40 -19.90 8.82
CA ARG A 345 -8.65 -20.48 9.35
C ARG A 345 -9.82 -20.45 8.37
N TYR A 346 -9.98 -19.36 7.61
CA TYR A 346 -11.17 -19.12 6.77
C TYR A 346 -10.86 -19.17 5.26
N GLY A 347 -9.59 -19.21 4.86
CA GLY A 347 -9.15 -19.28 3.47
C GLY A 347 -8.34 -18.07 2.98
N PRO A 348 -7.76 -18.15 1.77
CA PRO A 348 -6.82 -17.15 1.24
C PRO A 348 -7.46 -15.86 0.72
N ILE A 349 -8.79 -15.79 0.61
CA ILE A 349 -9.55 -14.62 0.14
C ILE A 349 -10.68 -14.39 1.14
N LEU A 350 -10.57 -13.33 1.95
CA LEU A 350 -11.53 -13.03 3.01
C LEU A 350 -12.14 -11.65 2.88
N PHE A 351 -13.43 -11.57 3.19
CA PHE A 351 -14.14 -10.32 3.34
C PHE A 351 -14.16 -9.93 4.82
N LEU A 352 -13.61 -8.77 5.13
CA LEU A 352 -13.54 -8.18 6.45
C LEU A 352 -14.25 -6.81 6.41
N GLN A 353 -14.55 -6.28 7.59
CA GLN A 353 -15.17 -4.97 7.72
C GLN A 353 -14.46 -4.21 8.83
N PHE A 354 -13.75 -3.14 8.48
CA PHE A 354 -13.00 -2.32 9.43
C PHE A 354 -13.91 -1.15 9.82
N GLY A 355 -14.64 -1.31 10.92
CA GLY A 355 -15.74 -0.43 11.27
C GLY A 355 -16.83 -0.43 10.21
N SER A 356 -16.93 0.68 9.48
CA SER A 356 -17.82 0.87 8.33
C SER A 356 -17.23 0.45 6.98
N ARG A 357 -15.90 0.36 6.86
CA ARG A 357 -15.19 0.15 5.58
C ARG A 357 -15.16 -1.34 5.19
N PRO A 358 -15.59 -1.74 3.99
CA PRO A 358 -15.38 -3.09 3.48
C PRO A 358 -13.91 -3.30 3.11
N VAL A 359 -13.37 -4.48 3.45
CA VAL A 359 -11.96 -4.84 3.24
C VAL A 359 -11.86 -6.24 2.65
N LEU A 360 -11.12 -6.38 1.55
CA LEU A 360 -10.76 -7.65 0.93
C LEU A 360 -9.34 -8.02 1.34
N LEU A 361 -9.17 -9.07 2.14
CA LEU A 361 -7.86 -9.63 2.47
C LEU A 361 -7.50 -10.72 1.46
N VAL A 362 -6.30 -10.61 0.87
CA VAL A 362 -5.74 -11.60 -0.06
C VAL A 362 -4.39 -12.11 0.44
N SER A 363 -4.28 -13.43 0.61
CA SER A 363 -3.09 -14.11 1.14
C SER A 363 -2.59 -15.25 0.24
N SER A 364 -2.99 -15.31 -1.04
CA SER A 364 -2.46 -16.29 -2.01
C SER A 364 -1.88 -15.63 -3.27
N PRO A 365 -0.86 -16.25 -3.90
CA PRO A 365 -0.27 -15.75 -5.15
C PRO A 365 -1.28 -15.54 -6.28
N SER A 366 -2.18 -16.50 -6.51
CA SER A 366 -3.12 -16.45 -7.64
C SER A 366 -4.17 -15.34 -7.50
N ALA A 367 -4.67 -15.08 -6.30
CA ALA A 367 -5.57 -13.96 -6.06
C ALA A 367 -4.84 -12.62 -6.09
N ALA A 368 -3.59 -12.56 -5.60
CA ALA A 368 -2.75 -11.37 -5.74
C ALA A 368 -2.42 -11.07 -7.22
N GLU A 369 -2.18 -12.10 -8.03
CA GLU A 369 -2.03 -12.00 -9.48
C GLU A 369 -3.29 -11.43 -10.15
N GLU A 370 -4.48 -11.98 -9.83
CA GLU A 370 -5.74 -11.46 -10.39
C GLU A 370 -5.97 -9.98 -10.02
N CYS A 371 -5.73 -9.60 -8.75
CA CYS A 371 -5.84 -8.22 -8.30
C CYS A 371 -4.85 -7.26 -9.00
N LEU A 372 -3.60 -7.68 -9.21
CA LEU A 372 -2.53 -6.81 -9.69
C LEU A 372 -2.26 -6.90 -11.21
N THR A 373 -2.97 -7.78 -11.94
CA THR A 373 -2.86 -7.92 -13.40
C THR A 373 -4.19 -7.73 -14.13
N LYS A 374 -5.22 -8.52 -13.80
CA LYS A 374 -6.55 -8.47 -14.46
C LYS A 374 -7.35 -7.26 -14.00
N ASN A 375 -7.33 -7.00 -12.69
CA ASN A 375 -8.02 -5.88 -12.05
C ASN A 375 -7.05 -4.72 -11.73
N ASP A 376 -5.94 -4.60 -12.47
CA ASP A 376 -4.80 -3.73 -12.13
C ASP A 376 -5.12 -2.23 -12.10
N ILE A 377 -6.04 -1.77 -12.95
CA ILE A 377 -6.61 -0.42 -12.95
C ILE A 377 -7.64 -0.25 -11.83
N ILE A 378 -8.48 -1.25 -11.59
CA ILE A 378 -9.57 -1.19 -10.61
C ILE A 378 -9.01 -1.01 -9.21
N PHE A 379 -8.02 -1.83 -8.85
CA PHE A 379 -7.29 -1.71 -7.59
C PHE A 379 -6.15 -0.68 -7.65
N ALA A 380 -6.06 0.17 -8.69
CA ALA A 380 -4.98 1.15 -8.75
C ALA A 380 -5.14 2.31 -7.75
N ASN A 381 -6.25 2.47 -7.03
CA ASN A 381 -6.42 3.54 -6.04
C ASN A 381 -5.80 3.20 -4.67
N ARG A 382 -5.67 4.20 -3.80
CA ARG A 382 -5.31 4.02 -2.38
C ARG A 382 -6.50 4.41 -1.49
N PRO A 383 -6.69 3.75 -0.34
CA PRO A 383 -7.73 4.12 0.61
C PRO A 383 -7.64 5.57 1.07
N HIS A 384 -8.78 6.25 1.08
CA HIS A 384 -8.89 7.66 1.51
C HIS A 384 -8.88 7.79 3.04
N LEU A 385 -7.68 7.65 3.63
CA LEU A 385 -7.38 7.76 5.07
C LEU A 385 -6.81 9.15 5.43
N LEU A 386 -6.94 9.57 6.69
CA LEU A 386 -6.40 10.83 7.23
C LEU A 386 -4.91 11.00 6.97
N ALA A 387 -4.13 9.92 7.03
CA ALA A 387 -2.71 9.92 6.67
C ALA A 387 -2.48 10.36 5.21
N GLY A 388 -3.30 9.90 4.25
CA GLY A 388 -3.24 10.34 2.86
C GLY A 388 -3.71 11.78 2.65
N LYS A 389 -4.63 12.27 3.49
CA LYS A 389 -5.03 13.69 3.47
C LYS A 389 -3.90 14.61 3.93
N HIS A 390 -3.25 14.31 5.04
CA HIS A 390 -2.29 15.22 5.68
C HIS A 390 -0.84 14.97 5.24
N LEU A 391 -0.40 13.71 5.21
CA LEU A 391 0.96 13.34 4.76
C LEU A 391 1.05 13.20 3.24
N GLY A 392 -0.09 13.04 2.55
CA GLY A 392 -0.20 12.93 1.09
C GLY A 392 -0.56 14.21 0.35
N ASN A 393 -0.53 15.37 1.03
CA ASN A 393 -0.90 16.69 0.50
C ASN A 393 -2.29 16.68 -0.17
N ASN A 394 -3.32 16.29 0.59
CA ASN A 394 -4.69 16.09 0.13
C ASN A 394 -4.80 15.06 -1.02
N TYR A 395 -4.14 13.91 -0.86
CA TYR A 395 -4.10 12.82 -1.85
C TYR A 395 -3.54 13.22 -3.22
N THR A 396 -2.63 14.20 -3.28
CA THR A 396 -2.01 14.65 -4.54
C THR A 396 -0.63 14.04 -4.79
N ASN A 397 0.05 13.49 -3.78
CA ASN A 397 1.40 12.92 -3.98
C ASN A 397 1.39 11.53 -4.64
N LEU A 398 2.56 11.08 -5.13
CA LEU A 398 2.71 9.83 -5.89
C LEU A 398 2.28 8.57 -5.11
N THR A 399 2.39 8.59 -3.78
CA THR A 399 2.00 7.48 -2.90
C THR A 399 0.49 7.33 -2.80
N TYR A 400 -0.22 8.43 -2.53
CA TYR A 400 -1.64 8.43 -2.17
C TYR A 400 -2.60 8.79 -3.31
N ALA A 401 -2.14 9.44 -4.39
CA ALA A 401 -3.02 9.86 -5.46
C ALA A 401 -3.73 8.69 -6.13
N SER A 402 -5.05 8.83 -6.29
CA SER A 402 -5.90 7.93 -7.08
C SER A 402 -5.41 7.82 -8.52
N TYR A 403 -5.69 6.69 -9.14
CA TYR A 403 -5.28 6.41 -10.51
C TYR A 403 -6.02 7.31 -11.49
N GLY A 404 -5.26 7.94 -12.37
CA GLY A 404 -5.73 8.97 -13.30
C GLY A 404 -4.53 9.73 -13.88
N ASP A 405 -4.81 10.74 -14.69
CA ASP A 405 -3.83 11.48 -15.47
C ASP A 405 -2.73 12.11 -14.60
N HIS A 406 -3.12 12.73 -13.49
CA HIS A 406 -2.21 13.27 -12.47
C HIS A 406 -1.23 12.22 -11.94
N TRP A 407 -1.74 11.08 -11.44
CA TRP A 407 -0.86 10.01 -10.94
C TRP A 407 0.01 9.40 -12.06
N ARG A 408 -0.53 9.26 -13.28
CA ARG A 408 0.25 8.79 -14.44
C ARG A 408 1.40 9.73 -14.77
N ASN A 409 1.20 11.05 -14.69
CA ASN A 409 2.27 12.05 -14.88
C ASN A 409 3.31 11.97 -13.75
N LEU A 410 2.89 11.96 -12.48
CA LEU A 410 3.79 11.77 -11.34
C LEU A 410 4.63 10.50 -11.48
N ARG A 411 4.01 9.39 -11.91
CA ARG A 411 4.70 8.12 -12.11
C ARG A 411 5.68 8.17 -13.27
N ARG A 412 5.33 8.83 -14.38
CA ARG A 412 6.24 9.10 -15.51
C ARG A 412 7.46 9.86 -15.04
N ILE A 413 7.26 11.03 -14.41
CA ILE A 413 8.34 11.91 -13.93
C ILE A 413 9.28 11.15 -12.98
N ALA A 414 8.72 10.48 -11.96
CA ALA A 414 9.50 9.72 -11.00
C ALA A 414 10.33 8.61 -11.65
N THR A 415 9.77 7.89 -12.63
CA THR A 415 10.45 6.74 -13.25
C THR A 415 11.48 7.15 -14.30
N LEU A 416 11.23 8.21 -15.07
CA LEU A 416 12.10 8.64 -16.18
C LEU A 416 13.17 9.65 -15.73
N GLU A 417 12.75 10.75 -15.09
CA GLU A 417 13.61 11.91 -14.83
C GLU A 417 14.44 11.75 -13.53
N ILE A 418 13.99 10.89 -12.61
CA ILE A 418 14.55 10.77 -11.26
C ILE A 418 15.15 9.39 -10.99
N LEU A 419 14.40 8.31 -11.22
CA LEU A 419 14.76 6.94 -10.81
C LEU A 419 15.19 6.04 -11.98
N SER A 420 15.37 6.58 -13.18
CA SER A 420 15.87 5.80 -14.32
C SER A 420 17.29 5.31 -14.07
N SER A 421 17.66 4.17 -14.68
CA SER A 421 18.97 3.54 -14.43
C SER A 421 20.16 4.46 -14.71
N HIS A 422 20.02 5.38 -15.68
CA HIS A 422 21.02 6.41 -15.97
C HIS A 422 21.14 7.43 -14.82
N ARG A 423 20.01 8.02 -14.36
CA ARG A 423 20.00 8.98 -13.24
C ARG A 423 20.53 8.37 -11.95
N VAL A 424 20.11 7.15 -11.64
CA VAL A 424 20.62 6.39 -10.50
C VAL A 424 22.13 6.17 -10.63
N GLN A 425 22.63 5.77 -11.81
CA GLN A 425 24.07 5.57 -12.04
C GLN A 425 24.89 6.86 -11.94
N MET A 426 24.41 8.00 -12.46
CA MET A 426 25.09 9.31 -12.34
C MET A 426 25.30 9.71 -10.87
N LEU A 427 24.31 9.44 -10.02
CA LEU A 427 24.32 9.75 -8.59
C LEU A 427 24.97 8.64 -7.72
N SER A 428 25.72 7.69 -8.30
CA SER A 428 26.42 6.64 -7.54
C SER A 428 27.50 7.18 -6.59
N HIS A 429 28.13 8.30 -6.95
CA HIS A 429 29.15 8.93 -6.14
C HIS A 429 28.61 9.39 -4.76
N ILE A 430 27.34 9.84 -4.69
CA ILE A 430 26.65 10.18 -3.44
C ILE A 430 26.55 8.96 -2.53
N ARG A 431 26.12 7.81 -3.09
CA ARG A 431 25.95 6.56 -2.34
C ARG A 431 27.28 6.03 -1.81
N ALA A 432 28.31 6.03 -2.65
CA ALA A 432 29.65 5.63 -2.25
C ALA A 432 30.24 6.53 -1.16
N ASP A 433 29.94 7.84 -1.19
CA ASP A 433 30.42 8.79 -0.19
C ASP A 433 29.68 8.70 1.15
N GLU A 434 28.35 8.53 1.15
CA GLU A 434 27.60 8.30 2.40
C GLU A 434 27.94 6.95 3.04
N VAL A 435 28.13 5.87 2.26
CA VAL A 435 28.60 4.58 2.80
C VAL A 435 30.02 4.70 3.35
N ARG A 436 30.92 5.45 2.70
CA ARG A 436 32.26 5.75 3.26
C ARG A 436 32.16 6.53 4.57
N SER A 437 31.21 7.47 4.67
CA SER A 437 30.96 8.22 5.89
C SER A 437 30.50 7.33 7.05
N LEU A 438 29.61 6.37 6.78
CA LEU A 438 29.20 5.36 7.77
C LEU A 438 30.39 4.50 8.23
N ILE A 439 31.26 4.07 7.31
CA ILE A 439 32.49 3.33 7.67
C ILE A 439 33.36 4.17 8.62
N ARG A 440 33.58 5.46 8.33
CA ARG A 440 34.36 6.36 9.23
C ARG A 440 33.73 6.52 10.61
N GLN A 441 32.40 6.65 10.67
CA GLN A 441 31.66 6.76 11.93
C GLN A 441 31.85 5.50 12.78
N LEU A 442 31.80 4.32 12.17
CA LEU A 442 32.08 3.02 12.82
C LEU A 442 33.56 2.89 13.23
N LEU A 443 34.52 3.29 12.39
CA LEU A 443 35.96 3.25 12.71
C LEU A 443 36.34 4.11 13.92
N ARG A 444 35.60 5.20 14.17
CA ARG A 444 35.79 6.09 15.33
C ARG A 444 35.03 5.65 16.59
N SER A 445 34.09 4.74 16.48
CA SER A 445 33.39 4.18 17.64
C SER A 445 34.33 3.28 18.44
N ASP A 446 34.17 3.24 19.78
CA ASP A 446 34.92 2.30 20.60
C ASP A 446 34.53 0.87 20.20
N GLN A 447 35.52 0.07 19.78
CA GLN A 447 35.37 -1.33 19.39
C GLN A 447 34.76 -2.20 20.51
N ASN A 448 34.81 -1.75 21.76
CA ASN A 448 34.21 -2.44 22.90
C ASN A 448 32.77 -1.97 23.21
N GLN A 449 32.32 -0.86 22.64
CA GLN A 449 30.97 -0.35 22.75
C GLN A 449 30.07 -0.94 21.66
N ALA A 450 28.83 -1.30 22.00
CA ALA A 450 27.85 -1.68 20.99
C ALA A 450 27.22 -0.42 20.38
N VAL A 451 27.12 -0.37 19.05
CA VAL A 451 26.45 0.70 18.32
C VAL A 451 25.04 0.27 17.93
N GLU A 452 24.11 1.22 17.97
CA GLU A 452 22.75 1.03 17.46
C GLU A 452 22.72 1.17 15.94
N MET A 453 22.30 0.10 15.25
CA MET A 453 22.35 0.05 13.78
C MET A 453 21.20 0.82 13.13
N LYS A 454 20.02 0.92 13.75
CA LYS A 454 18.87 1.62 13.14
C LYS A 454 19.11 3.12 12.93
N PRO A 455 19.62 3.91 13.92
CA PRO A 455 19.96 5.30 13.70
C PRO A 455 20.97 5.45 12.56
N LEU A 456 22.09 4.72 12.60
CA LEU A 456 23.14 4.78 11.56
C LEU A 456 22.60 4.55 10.14
N PHE A 457 21.74 3.55 9.95
CA PHE A 457 21.10 3.31 8.65
C PHE A 457 20.07 4.37 8.26
N LEU A 458 19.38 4.98 9.23
CA LEU A 458 18.46 6.09 9.00
C LEU A 458 19.22 7.34 8.52
N GLU A 459 20.32 7.69 9.19
CA GLU A 459 21.20 8.81 8.85
C GLU A 459 21.79 8.65 7.43
N LEU A 460 22.38 7.47 7.15
CA LEU A 460 22.89 7.09 5.83
C LEU A 460 21.84 7.30 4.73
N MET A 461 20.66 6.72 4.91
CA MET A 461 19.62 6.77 3.89
C MET A 461 19.04 8.17 3.72
N LEU A 462 18.84 8.90 4.81
CA LEU A 462 18.28 10.25 4.80
C LEU A 462 19.22 11.25 4.14
N ASN A 463 20.52 11.23 4.47
CA ASN A 463 21.54 12.02 3.77
C ASN A 463 21.59 11.65 2.29
N ASN A 464 21.61 10.36 1.95
CA ASN A 464 21.63 9.95 0.54
C ASN A 464 20.41 10.49 -0.22
N MET A 465 19.19 10.36 0.34
CA MET A 465 17.99 10.89 -0.28
C MET A 465 18.01 12.43 -0.39
N LEU A 466 18.47 13.15 0.65
CA LEU A 466 18.53 14.62 0.64
C LEU A 466 19.60 15.15 -0.32
N ARG A 467 20.74 14.46 -0.47
CA ARG A 467 21.77 14.79 -1.47
C ARG A 467 21.28 14.50 -2.89
N MET A 468 20.65 13.36 -3.13
CA MET A 468 20.05 13.05 -4.44
C MET A 468 18.93 14.02 -4.82
N VAL A 469 18.12 14.45 -3.85
CA VAL A 469 16.96 15.31 -4.09
C VAL A 469 17.33 16.79 -4.20
N ALA A 470 18.07 17.32 -3.21
CA ALA A 470 18.31 18.75 -3.01
C ALA A 470 19.80 19.15 -2.94
N ALA A 471 20.73 18.22 -3.17
CA ALA A 471 22.17 18.40 -2.99
C ALA A 471 22.61 18.80 -1.55
N LYS A 472 21.76 18.59 -0.53
CA LYS A 472 22.06 18.93 0.88
C LYS A 472 22.29 17.71 1.77
N ARG A 473 23.08 17.90 2.84
CA ARG A 473 23.43 16.91 3.87
C ARG A 473 23.13 17.49 5.26
N TYR A 474 22.58 16.67 6.16
CA TYR A 474 22.12 17.12 7.49
C TYR A 474 22.57 16.24 8.66
N TYR A 475 23.35 15.18 8.40
CA TYR A 475 23.97 14.33 9.42
C TYR A 475 25.45 14.11 9.12
N GLY A 476 26.26 14.02 10.18
CA GLY A 476 27.71 13.83 10.12
C GLY A 476 28.51 15.14 10.34
N GLU A 477 29.84 15.05 10.23
CA GLU A 477 30.75 16.18 10.51
C GLU A 477 30.75 17.28 9.42
N SER A 478 30.26 16.96 8.22
CA SER A 478 30.18 17.88 7.07
C SER A 478 28.80 18.52 6.94
N VAL A 479 28.19 18.90 8.06
CA VAL A 479 26.91 19.61 8.11
C VAL A 479 27.18 21.11 8.21
N GLU A 480 26.69 21.86 7.22
CA GLU A 480 26.91 23.30 7.11
C GLU A 480 26.02 24.12 8.07
N ASP A 481 24.77 23.70 8.29
CA ASP A 481 23.82 24.34 9.21
C ASP A 481 23.28 23.32 10.23
N ILE A 482 23.76 23.43 11.48
CA ILE A 482 23.39 22.59 12.62
C ILE A 482 21.94 22.86 13.08
N GLU A 483 21.44 24.10 12.94
CA GLU A 483 20.07 24.46 13.36
C GLU A 483 19.03 24.07 12.30
N GLU A 484 19.39 24.12 11.01
CA GLU A 484 18.59 23.52 9.95
C GLU A 484 18.54 21.99 10.14
N ALA A 485 19.69 21.34 10.40
CA ALA A 485 19.75 19.90 10.70
C ALA A 485 18.82 19.50 11.85
N LYS A 486 18.89 20.16 13.01
CA LYS A 486 17.98 19.88 14.15
C LYS A 486 16.50 19.97 13.76
N LYS A 487 16.11 20.93 12.91
CA LYS A 487 14.73 21.05 12.41
C LYS A 487 14.37 19.87 11.51
N VAL A 488 15.25 19.47 10.59
CA VAL A 488 15.06 18.30 9.72
C VAL A 488 14.91 17.02 10.53
N HIS A 489 15.78 16.79 11.51
CA HIS A 489 15.74 15.63 12.41
C HIS A 489 14.37 15.53 13.10
N LYS A 490 13.86 16.66 13.61
CA LYS A 490 12.53 16.71 14.25
C LYS A 490 11.39 16.43 13.26
N ILE A 491 11.42 17.01 12.06
CA ILE A 491 10.39 16.78 11.02
C ILE A 491 10.34 15.31 10.57
N VAL A 492 11.50 14.63 10.55
CA VAL A 492 11.58 13.20 10.25
C VAL A 492 11.06 12.37 11.43
N THR A 493 11.50 12.64 12.66
CA THR A 493 11.09 11.89 13.86
C THR A 493 9.57 12.02 14.13
N ASP A 494 9.03 13.25 14.17
CA ASP A 494 7.59 13.51 14.26
C ASP A 494 6.85 12.80 13.11
N GLY A 495 7.48 12.79 11.94
CA GLY A 495 7.01 12.16 10.71
C GLY A 495 6.84 10.65 10.76
N ASN A 496 7.81 9.96 11.36
CA ASN A 496 7.86 8.51 11.44
C ASN A 496 6.92 8.00 12.55
N LEU A 497 6.76 8.77 13.62
CA LEU A 497 5.79 8.49 14.68
C LEU A 497 4.35 8.60 14.15
N LEU A 498 3.98 9.75 13.58
CA LEU A 498 2.61 10.03 13.12
C LEU A 498 2.25 9.33 11.80
N GLY A 499 3.25 8.90 11.02
CA GLY A 499 3.02 8.08 9.83
C GLY A 499 2.50 6.68 10.16
N GLY A 500 2.86 6.12 11.31
CA GLY A 500 2.51 4.75 11.70
C GLY A 500 1.17 4.60 12.43
N THR A 501 0.54 5.68 12.90
CA THR A 501 -0.66 5.61 13.73
C THR A 501 -1.93 5.34 12.91
N SER A 502 -2.62 4.25 13.24
CA SER A 502 -3.94 3.93 12.66
C SER A 502 -5.01 4.71 13.42
N ASN A 503 -5.55 5.76 12.79
CA ASN A 503 -6.61 6.58 13.39
C ASN A 503 -7.94 5.82 13.38
N ILE A 504 -8.53 5.58 14.56
CA ILE A 504 -9.80 4.82 14.66
C ILE A 504 -10.96 5.51 13.91
N GLY A 505 -10.90 6.84 13.78
CA GLY A 505 -11.84 7.65 13.01
C GLY A 505 -11.79 7.50 11.49
N ASP A 506 -10.79 6.80 10.92
CA ASP A 506 -10.80 6.42 9.50
C ASP A 506 -11.81 5.28 9.21
N PHE A 507 -12.13 4.50 10.23
CA PHE A 507 -12.92 3.27 10.14
C PHE A 507 -14.34 3.44 10.70
N LEU A 508 -14.50 4.18 11.80
CA LEU A 508 -15.78 4.35 12.49
C LEU A 508 -16.65 5.44 11.80
N PRO A 509 -17.96 5.19 11.58
CA PRO A 509 -18.85 6.10 10.84
C PRO A 509 -19.37 7.27 11.71
N LEU A 510 -18.56 7.84 12.59
CA LEU A 510 -18.99 8.94 13.47
C LEU A 510 -18.53 10.31 12.93
N PRO A 511 -19.23 11.41 13.29
CA PRO A 511 -18.79 12.76 12.96
C PRO A 511 -17.34 13.06 13.35
N LYS A 512 -16.60 13.70 12.44
CA LYS A 512 -15.14 13.92 12.58
C LYS A 512 -14.74 14.62 13.88
N TRP A 513 -15.60 15.50 14.43
CA TRP A 513 -15.31 16.21 15.69
C TRP A 513 -15.12 15.27 16.89
N ILE A 514 -15.76 14.09 16.90
CA ILE A 514 -15.60 13.07 17.96
C ILE A 514 -14.19 12.46 17.93
N PHE A 515 -13.56 12.38 16.75
CA PHE A 515 -12.22 11.83 16.56
C PHE A 515 -11.15 12.89 16.24
N SER A 516 -11.44 14.18 16.40
CA SER A 516 -10.51 15.30 16.22
C SER A 516 -9.54 15.46 17.40
N GLY A 517 -8.93 14.36 17.83
CA GLY A 517 -7.98 14.29 18.94
C GLY A 517 -6.60 14.91 18.62
N GLY A 518 -5.66 14.73 19.55
CA GLY A 518 -4.29 15.26 19.44
C GLY A 518 -3.59 14.87 18.13
N ASP A 519 -3.65 13.60 17.74
CA ASP A 519 -2.98 13.07 16.55
C ASP A 519 -3.37 13.80 15.25
N VAL A 520 -4.65 14.18 15.10
CA VAL A 520 -5.12 14.92 13.91
C VAL A 520 -4.55 16.33 13.88
N LYS A 521 -4.44 17.01 15.03
CA LYS A 521 -3.79 18.33 15.13
C LYS A 521 -2.29 18.21 14.83
N SER A 522 -1.61 17.22 15.40
CA SER A 522 -0.19 16.94 15.17
C SER A 522 0.10 16.62 13.70
N LEU A 523 -0.77 15.87 13.01
CA LEU A 523 -0.68 15.62 11.57
C LEU A 523 -0.79 16.91 10.73
N ILE A 524 -1.67 17.83 11.10
CA ILE A 524 -1.83 19.14 10.42
C ILE A 524 -0.59 20.03 10.63
N GLU A 525 -0.04 20.07 11.85
CA GLU A 525 1.19 20.82 12.14
C GLU A 525 2.41 20.24 11.42
N LEU A 526 2.56 18.90 11.45
CA LEU A 526 3.60 18.20 10.71
C LEU A 526 3.50 18.47 9.20
N GLN A 527 2.28 18.47 8.64
CA GLN A 527 2.04 18.83 7.25
C GLN A 527 2.57 20.24 6.95
N LYS A 528 2.21 21.25 7.77
CA LYS A 528 2.71 22.64 7.60
C LYS A 528 4.24 22.70 7.64
N LYS A 529 4.88 22.05 8.62
CA LYS A 529 6.35 22.00 8.77
C LYS A 529 7.03 21.37 7.54
N ARG A 530 6.53 20.20 7.09
CA ARG A 530 7.03 19.50 5.89
C ARG A 530 6.89 20.35 4.63
N VAL A 531 5.74 20.99 4.44
CA VAL A 531 5.47 21.85 3.28
C VAL A 531 6.42 23.04 3.25
N SER A 532 6.58 23.74 4.37
CA SER A 532 7.49 24.90 4.48
C SER A 532 8.94 24.51 4.22
N PHE A 533 9.42 23.40 4.78
CA PHE A 533 10.78 22.90 4.56
C PHE A 533 11.04 22.50 3.10
N MET A 534 10.13 21.76 2.47
CA MET A 534 10.30 21.38 1.06
C MET A 534 10.27 22.60 0.14
N GLN A 535 9.48 23.62 0.45
CA GLN A 535 9.43 24.88 -0.30
C GLN A 535 10.74 25.67 -0.17
N SER A 536 11.33 25.76 1.04
CA SER A 536 12.60 26.47 1.23
C SER A 536 13.74 25.86 0.42
N LEU A 537 13.77 24.52 0.29
CA LEU A 537 14.74 23.83 -0.58
C LEU A 537 14.55 24.18 -2.06
N ILE A 538 13.31 24.27 -2.56
CA ILE A 538 13.03 24.66 -3.96
C ILE A 538 13.50 26.10 -4.20
N GLU A 539 13.17 27.02 -3.30
CA GLU A 539 13.56 28.44 -3.41
C GLU A 539 15.07 28.66 -3.34
N GLU A 540 15.77 27.90 -2.49
CA GLU A 540 17.23 27.92 -2.40
C GLU A 540 17.89 27.46 -3.70
N ARG A 541 17.47 26.32 -4.27
CA ARG A 541 17.97 25.87 -5.57
C ARG A 541 17.65 26.87 -6.68
N ARG A 542 16.43 27.40 -6.71
CA ARG A 542 16.00 28.44 -7.67
C ARG A 542 16.91 29.69 -7.59
N LYS A 543 17.24 30.16 -6.39
CA LYS A 543 18.21 31.27 -6.19
C LYS A 543 19.60 30.93 -6.74
N ILE A 544 20.14 29.75 -6.42
CA ILE A 544 21.45 29.30 -6.91
C ILE A 544 21.49 29.22 -8.43
N LEU A 545 20.42 28.75 -9.08
CA LEU A 545 20.31 28.71 -10.54
C LEU A 545 20.30 30.12 -11.13
N THR A 546 19.52 31.06 -10.56
CA THR A 546 19.47 32.46 -11.05
C THR A 546 20.78 33.24 -10.87
N SER A 547 21.59 32.93 -9.85
CA SER A 547 22.83 33.68 -9.58
C SER A 547 24.01 33.33 -10.50
N HIS A 548 23.94 32.20 -11.23
CA HIS A 548 25.04 31.71 -12.05
C HIS A 548 25.04 32.22 -13.52
N GLY A 549 24.08 33.05 -13.90
CA GLY A 549 24.01 33.65 -15.23
C GLY A 549 23.41 32.73 -16.30
N SER A 550 22.57 33.30 -17.16
CA SER A 550 21.69 32.57 -18.07
C SER A 550 22.41 31.88 -19.24
N SER A 551 22.85 30.65 -19.02
CA SER A 551 22.53 29.54 -19.91
C SER A 551 22.59 28.22 -19.12
N ILE A 552 21.49 27.47 -19.07
CA ILE A 552 21.45 26.19 -18.35
C ILE A 552 22.22 25.17 -19.19
N SER A 553 23.49 24.96 -18.87
CA SER A 553 24.36 24.01 -19.57
C SER A 553 23.90 22.56 -19.34
N GLU A 554 24.35 21.63 -20.19
CA GLU A 554 24.10 20.19 -19.97
C GLU A 554 24.63 19.71 -18.59
N GLU A 555 25.64 20.39 -18.02
CA GLU A 555 26.13 20.09 -16.67
C GLU A 555 25.09 20.37 -15.58
N MET A 556 24.15 21.31 -15.76
CA MET A 556 23.09 21.55 -14.75
C MET A 556 22.20 20.31 -14.55
N LYS A 557 22.05 19.46 -15.56
CA LYS A 557 21.31 18.18 -15.46
C LYS A 557 21.96 17.21 -14.45
N THR A 558 23.22 17.42 -14.06
CA THR A 558 23.99 16.43 -13.29
C THR A 558 23.86 16.53 -11.76
N LYS A 559 23.38 17.65 -11.21
CA LYS A 559 23.53 17.98 -9.78
C LYS A 559 22.50 17.30 -8.84
N CYS A 560 21.22 17.68 -8.89
CA CYS A 560 20.18 17.01 -8.08
C CYS A 560 18.81 16.93 -8.77
N MET A 561 17.84 16.28 -8.13
CA MET A 561 16.46 16.17 -8.62
C MET A 561 15.78 17.53 -8.79
N ILE A 562 15.90 18.44 -7.81
CA ILE A 562 15.23 19.74 -7.87
C ILE A 562 15.70 20.51 -9.11
N ASP A 563 17.00 20.52 -9.40
CA ASP A 563 17.55 21.22 -10.58
C ASP A 563 16.97 20.68 -11.90
N VAL A 564 16.82 19.35 -12.03
CA VAL A 564 16.21 18.73 -13.21
C VAL A 564 14.74 19.08 -13.34
N LEU A 565 13.98 19.11 -12.24
CA LEU A 565 12.56 19.45 -12.31
C LEU A 565 12.31 20.95 -12.51
N LEU A 566 13.16 21.82 -11.95
CA LEU A 566 13.13 23.26 -12.22
C LEU A 566 13.48 23.57 -13.68
N TYR A 567 14.45 22.87 -14.27
CA TYR A 567 14.74 22.97 -15.70
C TYR A 567 13.54 22.54 -16.57
N LEU A 568 12.91 21.40 -16.25
CA LEU A 568 11.74 20.93 -16.98
C LEU A 568 10.51 21.86 -16.79
N GLN A 569 10.39 22.51 -15.63
CA GLN A 569 9.36 23.51 -15.33
C GLN A 569 9.42 24.74 -16.25
N GLU A 570 10.59 25.12 -16.81
CA GLU A 570 10.68 26.18 -17.81
C GLU A 570 9.96 25.82 -19.12
N SER A 571 9.95 24.54 -19.47
CA SER A 571 9.35 24.02 -20.71
C SER A 571 7.88 23.58 -20.57
N ASP A 572 7.48 23.14 -19.38
CA ASP A 572 6.13 22.65 -19.08
C ASP A 572 5.74 22.99 -17.62
N PRO A 573 5.34 24.25 -17.34
CA PRO A 573 5.05 24.70 -15.98
C PRO A 573 3.89 23.94 -15.31
N GLU A 574 2.94 23.42 -16.08
CA GLU A 574 1.77 22.69 -15.56
C GLU A 574 2.16 21.28 -15.08
N SER A 575 2.93 20.51 -15.88
CA SER A 575 3.37 19.17 -15.50
C SER A 575 4.42 19.16 -14.38
N TYR A 576 5.12 20.27 -14.15
CA TYR A 576 6.21 20.41 -13.17
C TYR A 576 5.98 21.58 -12.21
N SER A 577 4.74 21.84 -11.80
CA SER A 577 4.42 22.86 -10.80
C SER A 577 5.14 22.64 -9.45
N ASP A 578 5.35 23.69 -8.65
CA ASP A 578 6.02 23.60 -7.34
C ASP A 578 5.33 22.56 -6.42
N ASP A 579 4.02 22.39 -6.53
CA ASP A 579 3.24 21.36 -5.82
C ASP A 579 3.62 19.93 -6.23
N ILE A 580 3.83 19.70 -7.52
CA ILE A 580 4.30 18.42 -8.07
C ILE A 580 5.74 18.15 -7.62
N ILE A 581 6.63 19.14 -7.75
CA ILE A 581 8.04 19.04 -7.34
C ILE A 581 8.12 18.70 -5.84
N ARG A 582 7.47 19.51 -4.99
CA ARG A 582 7.35 19.32 -3.54
C ARG A 582 6.76 17.96 -3.17
N GLY A 583 5.69 17.54 -3.85
CA GLY A 583 5.04 16.24 -3.64
C GLY A 583 5.94 15.05 -3.97
N LEU A 584 6.74 15.14 -5.05
CA LEU A 584 7.73 14.13 -5.41
C LEU A 584 8.91 14.11 -4.42
N MET A 585 9.45 15.27 -4.02
CA MET A 585 10.54 15.38 -3.05
C MET A 585 10.17 14.70 -1.73
N GLN A 586 9.02 15.09 -1.17
CA GLN A 586 8.48 14.52 0.06
C GLN A 586 8.26 13.01 -0.06
N THR A 587 7.73 12.53 -1.19
CA THR A 587 7.49 11.10 -1.41
C THR A 587 8.79 10.31 -1.41
N LEU A 588 9.82 10.80 -2.12
CA LEU A 588 11.10 10.11 -2.26
C LEU A 588 11.88 10.07 -0.95
N ILE A 589 12.01 11.22 -0.28
CA ILE A 589 12.74 11.33 1.00
C ILE A 589 12.12 10.43 2.07
N THR A 590 10.79 10.45 2.22
CA THR A 590 10.11 9.62 3.24
C THR A 590 10.12 8.13 2.88
N SER A 591 9.70 7.77 1.66
CA SER A 591 9.52 6.35 1.29
C SER A 591 10.84 5.61 1.10
N GLY A 592 11.88 6.30 0.61
CA GLY A 592 13.20 5.71 0.37
C GLY A 592 14.01 5.46 1.65
N THR A 593 13.78 6.27 2.70
CA THR A 593 14.61 6.27 3.91
C THR A 593 14.28 5.12 4.85
N ASP A 594 13.08 5.10 5.44
CA ASP A 594 12.71 4.14 6.49
C ASP A 594 12.77 2.68 6.03
N SER A 595 12.30 2.43 4.80
CA SER A 595 12.18 1.10 4.19
C SER A 595 13.55 0.47 3.97
N SER A 596 14.48 1.21 3.35
CA SER A 596 15.85 0.76 3.12
C SER A 596 16.59 0.58 4.45
N ALA A 597 16.49 1.54 5.37
CA ALA A 597 17.16 1.47 6.67
C ALA A 597 16.67 0.29 7.52
N GLY A 598 15.36 0.00 7.54
CA GLY A 598 14.81 -1.18 8.21
C GLY A 598 15.25 -2.49 7.56
N THR A 599 15.35 -2.52 6.22
CA THR A 599 15.80 -3.72 5.49
C THR A 599 17.30 -4.00 5.76
N MET A 600 18.14 -2.98 5.85
CA MET A 600 19.56 -3.12 6.24
C MET A 600 19.69 -3.67 7.66
N GLU A 601 18.86 -3.18 8.60
CA GLU A 601 18.84 -3.64 9.99
C GLU A 601 18.41 -5.11 10.14
N TRP A 602 17.38 -5.53 9.39
CA TRP A 602 16.98 -6.94 9.33
C TRP A 602 18.07 -7.81 8.69
N ALA A 603 18.70 -7.35 7.60
CA ALA A 603 19.79 -8.09 6.95
C ALA A 603 20.97 -8.29 7.91
N MET A 604 21.41 -7.24 8.62
CA MET A 604 22.45 -7.37 9.64
C MET A 604 22.00 -8.30 10.77
N SER A 605 20.78 -8.16 11.30
CA SER A 605 20.27 -9.05 12.37
C SER A 605 20.31 -10.52 11.95
N LEU A 606 19.95 -10.82 10.69
CA LEU A 606 19.96 -12.17 10.14
C LEU A 606 21.40 -12.68 9.93
N LEU A 607 22.30 -11.86 9.40
CA LEU A 607 23.72 -12.22 9.23
C LEU A 607 24.40 -12.51 10.57
N LEU A 608 24.15 -11.69 11.60
CA LEU A 608 24.74 -11.87 12.93
C LEU A 608 24.13 -13.06 13.69
N THR A 609 22.90 -13.47 13.37
CA THR A 609 22.28 -14.69 13.91
C THR A 609 22.70 -15.97 13.16
N ASN A 610 23.28 -15.85 11.95
CA ASN A 610 23.69 -16.98 11.09
C ASN A 610 25.14 -16.78 10.60
N PRO A 611 26.16 -16.95 11.48
CA PRO A 611 27.55 -16.63 11.18
C PRO A 611 28.14 -17.36 9.97
N GLU A 612 27.62 -18.55 9.64
CA GLU A 612 28.01 -19.32 8.47
C GLU A 612 27.61 -18.62 7.15
N VAL A 613 26.45 -17.95 7.14
CA VAL A 613 26.00 -17.12 6.00
C VAL A 613 26.87 -15.88 5.88
N LEU A 614 27.17 -15.22 7.01
CA LEU A 614 28.07 -14.06 7.03
C LEU A 614 29.46 -14.44 6.51
N LYS A 615 29.99 -15.61 6.90
CA LYS A 615 31.31 -16.07 6.46
C LYS A 615 31.34 -16.41 4.96
N GLU A 616 30.29 -17.01 4.42
CA GLU A 616 30.18 -17.27 2.98
C GLU A 616 30.06 -15.95 2.17
N ALA A 617 29.39 -14.93 2.70
CA ALA A 617 29.35 -13.59 2.09
C ALA A 617 30.71 -12.87 2.15
N GLN A 618 31.47 -13.00 3.24
CA GLN A 618 32.86 -12.52 3.32
C GLN A 618 33.73 -13.20 2.27
N ASN A 619 33.64 -14.52 2.12
CA ASN A 619 34.40 -15.27 1.12
C ASN A 619 34.05 -14.85 -0.31
N GLU A 620 32.77 -14.54 -0.62
CA GLU A 620 32.38 -13.99 -1.93
C GLU A 620 33.02 -12.61 -2.20
N LEU A 621 33.01 -11.71 -1.21
CA LEU A 621 33.65 -10.39 -1.32
C LEU A 621 35.17 -10.48 -1.47
N ASP A 622 35.81 -11.30 -0.64
CA ASP A 622 37.25 -11.52 -0.65
C ASP A 622 37.71 -12.11 -2.00
N HIS A 623 36.88 -12.92 -2.68
CA HIS A 623 37.16 -13.47 -4.01
C HIS A 623 36.83 -12.52 -5.17
N CYS A 624 35.66 -11.86 -5.15
CA CYS A 624 35.16 -11.05 -6.27
C CYS A 624 35.67 -9.59 -6.29
N VAL A 625 36.06 -9.05 -5.13
CA VAL A 625 36.50 -7.65 -4.95
C VAL A 625 37.97 -7.57 -4.52
N GLY A 626 38.42 -8.50 -3.67
CA GLY A 626 39.76 -8.49 -3.07
C GLY A 626 39.90 -7.52 -1.89
N HIS A 627 41.15 -7.26 -1.50
CA HIS A 627 41.49 -6.54 -0.26
C HIS A 627 42.09 -5.15 -0.47
N ASP A 628 42.44 -4.76 -1.70
CA ASP A 628 43.15 -3.51 -2.01
C ASP A 628 42.25 -2.26 -2.08
N ARG A 629 40.91 -2.45 -2.06
CA ARG A 629 39.92 -1.36 -2.18
C ARG A 629 38.58 -1.73 -1.55
N LEU A 630 37.76 -0.72 -1.29
CA LEU A 630 36.34 -0.93 -1.04
C LEU A 630 35.61 -1.50 -2.27
N VAL A 631 34.56 -2.26 -1.99
CA VAL A 631 33.50 -2.62 -2.94
C VAL A 631 32.83 -1.37 -3.53
N ASN A 632 32.55 -1.41 -4.84
CA ASN A 632 31.84 -0.36 -5.57
C ASN A 632 30.54 -0.92 -6.17
N GLU A 633 29.62 -0.04 -6.57
CA GLU A 633 28.35 -0.47 -7.20
C GLU A 633 28.54 -1.31 -8.47
N SER A 634 29.65 -1.11 -9.19
CA SER A 634 30.03 -1.90 -10.37
C SER A 634 30.36 -3.36 -10.06
N ASP A 635 30.65 -3.69 -8.80
CA ASP A 635 30.95 -5.06 -8.36
C ASP A 635 29.69 -5.84 -7.98
N LEU A 636 28.60 -5.16 -7.60
CA LEU A 636 27.36 -5.81 -7.14
C LEU A 636 26.85 -6.92 -8.06
N PRO A 637 26.87 -6.79 -9.41
CA PRO A 637 26.43 -7.88 -10.31
C PRO A 637 27.25 -9.18 -10.21
N LYS A 638 28.43 -9.15 -9.56
CA LYS A 638 29.27 -10.33 -9.28
C LYS A 638 28.98 -10.97 -7.92
N LEU A 639 28.20 -10.31 -7.06
CA LEU A 639 27.93 -10.71 -5.68
C LEU A 639 26.58 -11.45 -5.60
N SER A 640 26.54 -12.62 -6.25
CA SER A 640 25.37 -13.49 -6.35
C SER A 640 24.79 -13.90 -4.99
N TYR A 641 25.64 -14.19 -4.02
CA TYR A 641 25.25 -14.64 -2.70
C TYR A 641 24.77 -13.47 -1.82
N LEU A 642 25.39 -12.30 -1.94
CA LEU A 642 24.85 -11.06 -1.36
C LEU A 642 23.45 -10.74 -1.91
N HIS A 643 23.22 -10.90 -3.22
CA HIS A 643 21.88 -10.75 -3.80
C HIS A 643 20.89 -11.78 -3.24
N CYS A 644 21.32 -13.03 -3.02
CA CYS A 644 20.52 -14.04 -2.34
C CYS A 644 20.18 -13.67 -0.89
N ILE A 645 21.12 -13.06 -0.14
CA ILE A 645 20.94 -12.57 1.23
C ILE A 645 19.90 -11.45 1.28
N ILE A 646 19.97 -10.48 0.35
CA ILE A 646 18.99 -9.38 0.26
C ILE A 646 17.60 -9.92 -0.11
N LYS A 647 17.53 -10.88 -1.04
CA LYS A 647 16.25 -11.53 -1.41
C LYS A 647 15.62 -12.28 -0.24
N GLU A 648 16.40 -13.07 0.50
CA GLU A 648 15.89 -13.82 1.66
C GLU A 648 15.51 -12.90 2.83
N THR A 649 16.25 -11.81 3.04
CA THR A 649 15.89 -10.77 4.02
C THR A 649 14.53 -10.16 3.69
N THR A 650 14.32 -9.72 2.45
CA THR A 650 13.07 -9.10 2.01
C THR A 650 11.92 -10.09 1.80
N ARG A 651 12.22 -11.40 1.70
CA ARG A 651 11.23 -12.47 1.81
C ARG A 651 10.71 -12.59 3.24
N LEU A 652 11.62 -12.76 4.21
CA LEU A 652 11.27 -12.95 5.63
C LEU A 652 10.63 -11.70 6.25
N TYR A 653 11.23 -10.54 5.98
CA TYR A 653 10.87 -9.24 6.51
C TYR A 653 10.60 -8.24 5.38
N PRO A 654 9.48 -8.37 4.64
CA PRO A 654 9.10 -7.42 3.61
C PRO A 654 8.83 -6.05 4.25
N ALA A 655 9.47 -5.00 3.73
CA ALA A 655 9.35 -3.65 4.29
C ALA A 655 7.89 -3.18 4.38
N GLY A 656 7.04 -3.53 3.40
CA GLY A 656 5.58 -3.37 3.46
C GLY A 656 4.88 -4.73 3.55
N PRO A 657 4.51 -5.23 4.74
CA PRO A 657 3.94 -6.57 4.92
C PRO A 657 2.46 -6.65 4.48
N LEU A 658 1.76 -5.52 4.45
CA LEU A 658 0.40 -5.35 3.93
C LEU A 658 0.45 -4.25 2.86
N ILE A 659 -0.06 -4.53 1.65
CA ILE A 659 -0.13 -3.54 0.57
C ILE A 659 -1.58 -3.06 0.41
N PRO A 660 -1.92 -1.81 0.80
CA PRO A 660 -3.28 -1.30 0.75
C PRO A 660 -3.65 -0.68 -0.61
N HIS A 661 -4.75 -1.13 -1.18
CA HIS A 661 -5.34 -0.66 -2.43
C HIS A 661 -6.84 -0.37 -2.20
N GLU A 662 -7.50 0.36 -3.10
CA GLU A 662 -8.96 0.60 -3.05
C GLU A 662 -9.56 0.35 -4.45
N SER A 663 -10.73 -0.32 -4.52
CA SER A 663 -11.41 -0.59 -5.79
C SER A 663 -12.16 0.66 -6.30
N SER A 664 -11.82 1.13 -7.51
CA SER A 664 -12.50 2.25 -8.17
C SER A 664 -13.92 1.94 -8.61
N GLU A 665 -14.19 0.67 -8.89
CA GLU A 665 -15.45 0.10 -9.39
C GLU A 665 -15.67 -1.32 -8.83
N GLU A 666 -16.81 -1.93 -9.15
CA GLU A 666 -17.10 -3.32 -8.78
C GLU A 666 -16.32 -4.29 -9.68
N CYS A 667 -15.81 -5.40 -9.12
CA CYS A 667 -15.05 -6.40 -9.86
C CYS A 667 -15.22 -7.81 -9.28
N THR A 668 -14.51 -8.79 -9.85
CA THR A 668 -14.48 -10.17 -9.39
C THR A 668 -13.05 -10.58 -9.04
N VAL A 669 -12.87 -11.23 -7.88
CA VAL A 669 -11.61 -11.83 -7.42
C VAL A 669 -11.89 -13.23 -6.88
N GLY A 670 -11.20 -14.25 -7.40
CA GLY A 670 -11.37 -15.64 -6.98
C GLY A 670 -12.78 -16.20 -7.21
N GLY A 671 -13.55 -15.64 -8.15
CA GLY A 671 -14.96 -15.98 -8.39
C GLY A 671 -15.98 -15.24 -7.49
N PHE A 672 -15.51 -14.45 -6.52
CA PHE A 672 -16.36 -13.66 -5.63
C PHE A 672 -16.55 -12.23 -6.13
N ARG A 673 -17.72 -11.66 -5.87
CA ARG A 673 -18.06 -10.26 -6.18
C ARG A 673 -17.42 -9.33 -5.15
N ILE A 674 -16.73 -8.29 -5.63
CA ILE A 674 -16.03 -7.29 -4.82
C ILE A 674 -16.64 -5.91 -5.09
N PRO A 675 -17.41 -5.33 -4.16
CA PRO A 675 -18.02 -4.02 -4.34
C PRO A 675 -17.01 -2.87 -4.53
N ARG A 676 -17.45 -1.79 -5.19
CA ARG A 676 -16.73 -0.52 -5.30
C ARG A 676 -16.39 0.05 -3.91
N GLY A 677 -15.21 0.67 -3.77
CA GLY A 677 -14.74 1.26 -2.51
C GLY A 677 -14.28 0.22 -1.47
N THR A 678 -14.04 -1.02 -1.88
CA THR A 678 -13.45 -2.06 -1.03
C THR A 678 -11.95 -1.84 -0.93
N ILE A 679 -11.44 -1.80 0.29
CA ILE A 679 -9.99 -1.74 0.56
C ILE A 679 -9.41 -3.14 0.32
N LEU A 680 -8.56 -3.31 -0.69
CA LEU A 680 -7.77 -4.53 -0.86
C LEU A 680 -6.52 -4.46 0.02
N LEU A 681 -6.31 -5.46 0.87
CA LEU A 681 -5.08 -5.71 1.60
C LEU A 681 -4.44 -6.99 1.09
N ILE A 682 -3.34 -6.87 0.35
CA ILE A 682 -2.51 -8.02 -0.01
C ILE A 682 -1.55 -8.29 1.15
N ASN A 683 -1.68 -9.46 1.78
CA ASN A 683 -0.80 -9.91 2.87
C ASN A 683 0.45 -10.56 2.29
N LEU A 684 1.39 -9.70 1.86
CA LEU A 684 2.66 -10.11 1.30
C LEU A 684 3.47 -10.96 2.28
N TRP A 685 3.42 -10.64 3.58
CA TRP A 685 4.08 -11.44 4.61
C TRP A 685 3.56 -12.87 4.63
N ALA A 686 2.23 -13.08 4.62
CA ALA A 686 1.65 -14.42 4.59
C ALA A 686 2.06 -15.21 3.33
N ILE A 687 2.01 -14.59 2.15
CA ILE A 687 2.43 -15.21 0.88
C ILE A 687 3.90 -15.62 0.91
N GLN A 688 4.78 -14.77 1.46
CA GLN A 688 6.23 -15.02 1.51
C GLN A 688 6.65 -15.96 2.66
N GLN A 689 5.72 -16.36 3.53
CA GLN A 689 5.92 -17.26 4.67
C GLN A 689 5.08 -18.56 4.56
N ASP A 690 4.28 -18.74 3.50
CA ASP A 690 3.45 -19.93 3.31
C ASP A 690 4.32 -21.19 3.14
N PRO A 691 4.24 -22.20 4.05
CA PRO A 691 4.99 -23.45 3.93
C PRO A 691 4.63 -24.28 2.68
N LYS A 692 3.51 -23.99 2.00
CA LYS A 692 3.15 -24.61 0.71
C LYS A 692 3.92 -24.02 -0.47
N LEU A 693 4.50 -22.83 -0.30
CA LEU A 693 5.25 -22.10 -1.33
C LEU A 693 6.75 -22.08 -1.04
N TRP A 694 7.15 -22.17 0.23
CA TRP A 694 8.52 -22.03 0.70
C TRP A 694 8.90 -23.14 1.67
N ASP A 695 9.89 -23.95 1.28
CA ASP A 695 10.55 -24.93 2.15
C ASP A 695 11.25 -24.24 3.34
N GLU A 696 11.07 -24.75 4.57
CA GLU A 696 11.52 -24.12 5.83
C GLU A 696 11.27 -22.59 5.84
N PRO A 697 10.01 -22.11 5.78
CA PRO A 697 9.71 -20.71 5.43
C PRO A 697 10.27 -19.72 6.46
N THR A 698 10.30 -20.08 7.74
CA THR A 698 10.80 -19.23 8.83
C THR A 698 12.33 -19.24 8.95
N ARG A 699 13.04 -20.13 8.25
CA ARG A 699 14.50 -20.25 8.32
C ARG A 699 15.16 -19.34 7.28
N PHE A 700 16.18 -18.61 7.72
CA PHE A 700 17.05 -17.82 6.85
C PHE A 700 17.94 -18.75 6.02
N LYS A 701 17.61 -18.92 4.73
CA LYS A 701 18.27 -19.86 3.83
C LYS A 701 18.57 -19.20 2.47
N PRO A 702 19.48 -18.20 2.39
CA PRO A 702 19.73 -17.44 1.16
C PRO A 702 19.95 -18.29 -0.10
N LYS A 703 20.61 -19.46 0.05
CA LYS A 703 20.87 -20.42 -1.03
C LYS A 703 19.62 -20.84 -1.83
N ARG A 704 18.41 -20.71 -1.28
CA ARG A 704 17.15 -20.96 -2.02
C ARG A 704 17.01 -20.08 -3.28
N PHE A 705 17.61 -18.89 -3.30
CA PHE A 705 17.59 -18.00 -4.46
C PHE A 705 18.71 -18.28 -5.48
N LYS A 706 19.73 -19.09 -5.14
CA LYS A 706 20.86 -19.40 -6.04
C LYS A 706 20.47 -20.21 -7.27
N GLN A 707 19.41 -21.03 -7.18
CA GLN A 707 18.87 -21.79 -8.32
C GLN A 707 17.87 -20.98 -9.17
N SER A 708 17.39 -19.83 -8.69
CA SER A 708 16.38 -19.01 -9.39
C SER A 708 16.96 -18.07 -10.46
N GLU A 709 18.29 -17.99 -10.60
CA GLU A 709 18.95 -17.08 -11.55
C GLU A 709 18.77 -17.48 -13.02
N GLY A 710 18.39 -18.73 -13.32
CA GLY A 710 18.14 -19.23 -14.68
C GLY A 710 16.67 -19.56 -15.02
N VAL A 711 15.79 -19.64 -14.02
CA VAL A 711 14.37 -20.01 -14.23
C VAL A 711 13.44 -18.91 -13.72
N MET A 712 13.06 -18.02 -14.63
CA MET A 712 12.05 -16.99 -14.41
C MET A 712 10.67 -17.61 -14.09
N ARG A 713 10.37 -17.85 -12.81
CA ARG A 713 9.01 -18.10 -12.26
C ARG A 713 8.95 -18.15 -10.72
N ASP A 714 9.31 -17.05 -10.06
CA ASP A 714 8.81 -16.81 -8.69
C ASP A 714 7.37 -16.24 -8.70
N GLY A 715 6.95 -15.59 -9.80
CA GLY A 715 5.58 -15.14 -10.00
C GLY A 715 5.08 -14.27 -8.85
N PHE A 716 3.82 -14.45 -8.44
CA PHE A 716 3.23 -13.74 -7.31
C PHE A 716 3.54 -14.38 -5.95
N LYS A 717 4.55 -15.29 -5.85
CA LYS A 717 5.01 -15.89 -4.58
C LYS A 717 6.08 -15.04 -3.88
N TYR A 718 6.74 -14.13 -4.60
CA TYR A 718 7.79 -13.24 -4.10
C TYR A 718 7.65 -11.86 -4.75
N MET A 719 7.32 -10.83 -3.97
CA MET A 719 7.04 -9.47 -4.48
C MET A 719 7.41 -8.38 -3.45
N PRO A 720 8.68 -8.31 -3.00
CA PRO A 720 9.11 -7.37 -1.95
C PRO A 720 8.88 -5.90 -2.32
N PHE A 721 8.82 -5.59 -3.63
CA PHE A 721 8.58 -4.26 -4.19
C PHE A 721 7.14 -4.09 -4.73
N GLY A 722 6.23 -5.03 -4.44
CA GLY A 722 4.90 -5.11 -5.05
C GLY A 722 4.94 -5.52 -6.53
N SER A 723 3.84 -5.33 -7.26
CA SER A 723 3.72 -5.65 -8.68
C SER A 723 2.67 -4.76 -9.37
N GLY A 724 2.54 -4.90 -10.69
CA GLY A 724 1.61 -4.11 -11.52
C GLY A 724 1.91 -2.61 -11.53
N ARG A 725 0.89 -1.78 -11.81
CA ARG A 725 1.04 -0.32 -11.96
C ARG A 725 1.61 0.38 -10.72
N ARG A 726 1.34 -0.16 -9.53
CA ARG A 726 1.75 0.41 -8.23
C ARG A 726 3.02 -0.22 -7.65
N GLY A 727 3.71 -1.12 -8.37
CA GLY A 727 5.03 -1.65 -7.97
C GLY A 727 6.05 -0.53 -7.77
N CYS A 728 7.04 -0.73 -6.89
CA CYS A 728 7.94 0.33 -6.45
C CYS A 728 8.77 0.91 -7.62
N PRO A 729 8.80 2.24 -7.83
CA PRO A 729 9.64 2.85 -8.86
C PRO A 729 11.13 2.85 -8.45
N SER A 730 11.42 2.71 -7.16
CA SER A 730 12.77 2.85 -6.58
C SER A 730 13.51 1.52 -6.39
N GLU A 731 12.99 0.39 -6.90
CA GLU A 731 13.61 -0.94 -6.75
C GLU A 731 15.09 -0.96 -7.12
N ASN A 732 15.48 -0.36 -8.26
CA ASN A 732 16.88 -0.32 -8.69
C ASN A 732 17.78 0.47 -7.71
N LEU A 733 17.27 1.57 -7.16
CA LEU A 733 17.99 2.39 -6.18
C LEU A 733 18.12 1.66 -4.83
N ALA A 734 17.04 1.03 -4.37
CA ALA A 734 17.02 0.25 -3.13
C ALA A 734 18.01 -0.92 -3.21
N MET A 735 17.99 -1.71 -4.29
CA MET A 735 18.92 -2.84 -4.46
C MET A 735 20.39 -2.40 -4.52
N ARG A 736 20.69 -1.24 -5.11
CA ARG A 736 22.04 -0.65 -5.09
C ARG A 736 22.46 -0.20 -3.69
N MET A 737 21.59 0.49 -2.95
CA MET A 737 21.89 0.93 -1.57
C MET A 737 22.09 -0.26 -0.62
N LEU A 738 21.16 -1.24 -0.65
CA LEU A 738 21.24 -2.45 0.14
C LEU A 738 22.51 -3.25 -0.18
N GLY A 739 22.78 -3.45 -1.48
CA GLY A 739 23.99 -4.12 -1.95
C GLY A 739 25.26 -3.41 -1.48
N LEU A 740 25.44 -2.13 -1.80
CA LEU A 740 26.66 -1.38 -1.48
C LEU A 740 26.91 -1.28 0.02
N THR A 741 25.88 -0.99 0.82
CA THR A 741 26.02 -0.84 2.27
C THR A 741 26.36 -2.16 2.93
N LEU A 742 25.58 -3.23 2.67
CA LEU A 742 25.82 -4.54 3.28
C LEU A 742 27.16 -5.13 2.83
N ALA A 743 27.50 -5.03 1.53
CA ALA A 743 28.80 -5.43 1.03
C ALA A 743 29.94 -4.73 1.78
N SER A 744 29.83 -3.41 1.99
CA SER A 744 30.87 -2.63 2.66
C SER A 744 31.02 -2.99 4.13
N LEU A 745 29.90 -3.16 4.85
CA LEU A 745 29.91 -3.57 6.26
C LEU A 745 30.47 -4.99 6.48
N ILE A 746 30.15 -5.93 5.58
CA ILE A 746 30.68 -7.30 5.60
C ILE A 746 32.16 -7.33 5.20
N GLN A 747 32.55 -6.51 4.21
CA GLN A 747 33.94 -6.43 3.74
C GLN A 747 34.85 -5.83 4.82
N CYS A 748 34.41 -4.78 5.51
CA CYS A 748 35.27 -3.96 6.38
C CYS A 748 35.35 -4.42 7.84
N PHE A 749 34.31 -5.06 8.38
CA PHE A 749 34.19 -5.30 9.82
C PHE A 749 33.92 -6.76 10.19
N GLU A 750 34.53 -7.18 11.29
CA GLU A 750 34.10 -8.32 12.09
C GLU A 750 33.04 -7.82 13.07
N TRP A 751 32.01 -8.63 13.30
CA TRP A 751 30.84 -8.21 14.05
C TRP A 751 30.59 -9.16 15.22
N GLU A 752 30.42 -8.58 16.40
CA GLU A 752 30.11 -9.29 17.63
C GLU A 752 28.76 -8.80 18.18
N VAL A 753 27.96 -9.73 18.68
CA VAL A 753 26.73 -9.43 19.43
C VAL A 753 27.05 -9.62 20.92
N GLY A 754 26.29 -8.97 21.80
CA GLY A 754 26.32 -9.30 23.23
C GLY A 754 25.95 -10.76 23.50
N SER A 755 26.07 -11.19 24.76
CA SER A 755 25.74 -12.56 25.20
C SER A 755 24.25 -12.92 25.08
N GLU A 756 23.39 -11.93 24.82
CA GLU A 756 21.95 -12.12 24.64
C GLU A 756 21.61 -12.38 23.16
N LYS A 757 20.58 -13.20 22.91
CA LYS A 757 20.09 -13.43 21.55
C LYS A 757 19.53 -12.14 20.97
N ILE A 758 19.84 -11.85 19.69
CA ILE A 758 19.26 -10.71 18.97
C ILE A 758 17.73 -10.79 19.04
N ASP A 759 17.10 -9.74 19.57
CA ASP A 759 15.64 -9.62 19.54
C ASP A 759 15.17 -9.49 18.08
N MET A 760 14.30 -10.41 17.65
CA MET A 760 13.69 -10.42 16.30
C MET A 760 12.21 -10.00 16.35
N THR A 761 11.77 -9.34 17.42
CA THR A 761 10.41 -8.81 17.57
C THR A 761 10.16 -7.65 16.61
N GLU A 762 8.94 -7.59 16.08
CA GLU A 762 8.50 -6.61 15.09
C GLU A 762 7.79 -5.42 15.76
N LYS A 763 8.06 -4.20 15.29
CA LYS A 763 7.35 -2.98 15.71
C LYS A 763 6.02 -2.85 14.97
N LEU A 764 5.05 -2.23 15.65
CA LEU A 764 3.81 -1.78 15.00
C LEU A 764 4.09 -0.56 14.10
N GLY A 765 3.62 -0.61 12.84
CA GLY A 765 3.70 0.53 11.91
C GLY A 765 3.35 0.13 10.48
N ILE A 766 3.45 1.10 9.55
CA ILE A 766 3.31 0.86 8.11
C ILE A 766 4.48 0.00 7.60
N SER A 767 5.69 0.30 8.06
CA SER A 767 6.91 -0.44 7.72
C SER A 767 7.19 -1.53 8.74
N LEU A 768 7.62 -2.70 8.29
CA LEU A 768 8.04 -3.81 9.16
C LEU A 768 9.44 -3.53 9.73
N CYS A 769 9.52 -2.72 10.77
CA CYS A 769 10.75 -2.45 11.53
C CYS A 769 10.91 -3.42 12.71
N LYS A 770 12.13 -3.54 13.25
CA LYS A 770 12.35 -4.18 14.56
C LYS A 770 11.72 -3.35 15.69
N ALA A 771 11.27 -4.03 16.74
CA ALA A 771 10.78 -3.39 17.97
C ALA A 771 11.93 -2.69 18.72
N ASN A 772 13.02 -3.43 18.94
CA ASN A 772 14.26 -2.94 19.52
C ASN A 772 15.36 -2.84 18.45
N SER A 773 16.13 -1.76 18.52
CA SER A 773 17.27 -1.47 17.62
C SER A 773 18.33 -2.57 17.74
N LEU A 774 18.88 -3.04 16.62
CA LEU A 774 20.02 -3.96 16.66
C LEU A 774 21.23 -3.25 17.28
N GLN A 775 21.70 -3.76 18.42
CA GLN A 775 22.99 -3.40 19.01
C GLN A 775 24.06 -4.41 18.58
N ALA A 776 25.14 -3.93 17.98
CA ALA A 776 26.27 -4.76 17.58
C ALA A 776 27.60 -4.05 17.85
N LYS A 777 28.64 -4.79 18.20
CA LYS A 777 30.02 -4.30 18.22
C LYS A 777 30.67 -4.58 16.87
N CYS A 778 31.52 -3.69 16.40
CA CYS A 778 32.28 -3.89 15.17
C CYS A 778 33.79 -3.70 15.41
N ARG A 779 34.61 -4.56 14.82
CA ARG A 779 36.07 -4.44 14.79
C ARG A 779 36.55 -4.40 13.33
N PRO A 780 37.51 -3.54 12.96
CA PRO A 780 38.10 -3.56 11.62
C PRO A 780 38.66 -4.94 11.27
N ARG A 781 38.28 -5.51 10.12
CA ARG A 781 38.90 -6.76 9.62
C ARG A 781 40.39 -6.51 9.38
N PRO A 782 41.32 -7.29 9.97
CA PRO A 782 42.76 -7.04 9.82
C PRO A 782 43.23 -6.97 8.37
N ILE A 783 42.64 -7.80 7.49
CA ILE A 783 42.96 -7.83 6.05
C ILE A 783 42.56 -6.54 5.30
N MET A 784 41.64 -5.74 5.85
CA MET A 784 41.21 -4.45 5.27
C MET A 784 41.93 -3.25 5.90
N ALA A 785 42.82 -3.44 6.87
CA ALA A 785 43.44 -2.34 7.63
C ALA A 785 44.12 -1.30 6.71
N ASN A 786 44.80 -1.74 5.66
CA ASN A 786 45.45 -0.85 4.67
C ASN A 786 44.46 0.04 3.88
N VAL A 787 43.23 -0.44 3.66
CA VAL A 787 42.17 0.33 3.00
C VAL A 787 41.50 1.26 3.99
N LEU A 788 41.20 0.77 5.19
CA LEU A 788 40.54 1.52 6.26
C LEU A 788 41.40 2.67 6.79
N TYR A 789 42.73 2.52 6.81
CA TYR A 789 43.67 3.61 7.13
C TYR A 789 43.68 4.75 6.09
N ARG A 790 43.26 4.48 4.85
CA ARG A 790 43.19 5.49 3.76
C ARG A 790 41.85 6.22 3.67
N ILE A 791 40.88 5.87 4.52
CA ILE A 791 39.48 6.33 4.46
C ILE A 791 39.22 7.43 5.48
#